data_AF-A0A0D8ID74-F1
#
_entry.id   AF-A0A0D8ID74-F1
#
_cell.length_a   1.000
_cell.length_b   1.000
_cell.length_c   1.000
_cell.angle_alpha   90.00
_cell.angle_beta   90.00
_cell.angle_gamma   90.00
#
_symmetry.space_group_name_H-M   'P 1'
#
loop_
_entity.id
_entity.type
_entity.pdbx_description
1 polymer ?
#
loop_
_entity_poly.entity_id
_entity_poly.type
_entity_poly.pdbx_seq_one_letter_code
_entity_poly.pdbx_strand_id
1 'polypeptide(L)'
;MEYLAHYERKTGHKQLLKEHLINVGTVCRNRVSPMVSFENITNDTVKEVAYTVGVFHDIGKYTTFFQDHLKYAKASSYSQHAHISAIYIYIALQNRIQKVSDEEKQVILLIAYLCARFHHNALTVDIEIVDKSKNKKMWKMLQIQWDNLLKNKSQIAVDLWELGEGEIEENIEKLKEAEKIIKHNALFETAWELSSGNMKDPKWFFILIYVFSLLIDSDKMDSAEVKMEETKTISPIQVENYLSTKEKAYDLADKREKARKTILNSMNNLTEEELREVRFFTLTAPTGIGKTLASLQAALTLQEKISKIEHHTSRLIAVIPFVNIIEQNKSEYANVLGTYGRLIVHHRLNDFSQLKPRGKNLPVDKKLMEVESWEGDLVLTTFVQLFQSIFTGKNRLLKKIHKLAGSIVILDEAQAIPEAYMPVVGALLIKLSEYLGTRFILMTATQPRILDFGKLLIKDANIKEIKLLPDYESYFSQLTRTKLIPILDKELNQDEFIKLFFQKWQQNQSVLIVVNTIKRSIGIFNEIKKQLIAKEIDVPIYYLSTNIVPLQRGIVIKEVREALKNRPVILVSTQTIEAGVDLDFHMAFRDFAPLDSIIQTAGRVNREGKKGEYSPVYIVKVEKDSSHVYDLMLRSDTLEMMLQQEEIYEGNYGVLAEKYYDNALERGASDTSSKLWKEGILQLDFNALEEFKLIDTEAAEDVFVELNEEATRTADLYEKVFKREVVTMEDLKNVFGKKESLEEFIHELDNYRRKTLLKLISTKISNYIIQVRINQLKKNRPIEFSARGDAYSEMYWIPKTQLKDYYDEETGFKAENLEAYLY
;
A
#
# COMPACT_ATOMS: atom_id res chain seq x y z
N MET A 1 -0.34 30.14 34.65
CA MET A 1 0.39 28.87 34.88
C MET A 1 0.82 28.34 33.53
N GLU A 2 2.06 27.87 33.34
CA GLU A 2 2.48 27.30 32.05
C GLU A 2 1.86 25.91 31.83
N TYR A 3 0.99 25.80 30.83
CA TYR A 3 0.42 24.54 30.35
C TYR A 3 1.28 23.96 29.22
N LEU A 4 1.64 22.69 29.35
CA LEU A 4 2.50 22.00 28.39
C LEU A 4 1.71 20.95 27.61
N ALA A 5 1.92 20.89 26.30
CA ALA A 5 1.46 19.77 25.46
C ALA A 5 2.38 18.56 25.64
N HIS A 6 3.69 18.81 25.63
CA HIS A 6 4.74 17.82 25.77
C HIS A 6 5.83 18.31 26.71
N TYR A 7 6.37 17.40 27.51
CA TYR A 7 7.49 17.65 28.40
C TYR A 7 8.41 16.44 28.44
N GLU A 8 9.61 16.59 27.92
CA GLU A 8 10.62 15.56 27.97
C GLU A 8 11.51 15.77 29.20
N ARG A 9 11.31 14.95 30.21
CA ARG A 9 11.98 15.11 31.51
C ARG A 9 13.49 14.92 31.47
N LYS A 10 13.99 14.16 30.48
CA LYS A 10 15.42 13.87 30.36
C LYS A 10 16.21 15.03 29.77
N THR A 11 15.64 15.69 28.76
CA THR A 11 16.26 16.79 28.03
C THR A 11 15.83 18.15 28.58
N GLY A 12 14.75 18.19 29.37
CA GLY A 12 14.12 19.42 29.83
C GLY A 12 13.30 20.12 28.75
N HIS A 13 13.16 19.53 27.56
CA HIS A 13 12.43 20.11 26.44
C HIS A 13 10.94 20.27 26.77
N LYS A 14 10.40 21.46 26.50
CA LYS A 14 9.01 21.85 26.80
C LYS A 14 8.37 22.38 25.52
N GLN A 15 7.14 21.92 25.25
CA GLN A 15 6.30 22.50 24.23
C GLN A 15 5.05 23.09 24.89
N LEU A 16 4.79 24.38 24.68
CA LEU A 16 3.62 25.05 25.23
C LEU A 16 2.34 24.50 24.59
N LEU A 17 1.30 24.31 25.39
CA LEU A 17 0.04 23.76 24.90
C LEU A 17 -0.61 24.67 23.87
N LYS A 18 -0.65 25.99 24.12
CA LYS A 18 -1.23 26.97 23.20
C LYS A 18 -0.59 26.94 21.80
N GLU A 19 0.74 26.85 21.73
CA GLU A 19 1.49 26.85 20.47
C GLU A 19 1.20 25.58 19.69
N HIS A 20 1.24 24.42 20.36
CA HIS A 20 0.89 23.14 19.77
C HIS A 20 -0.54 23.14 19.20
N LEU A 21 -1.53 23.57 19.98
CA LEU A 21 -2.94 23.60 19.54
C LEU A 21 -3.14 24.51 18.32
N ILE A 22 -2.58 25.73 18.36
CA ILE A 22 -2.68 26.69 17.24
C ILE A 22 -1.96 26.17 16.00
N ASN A 23 -0.77 25.57 16.15
CA ASN A 23 -0.02 24.99 15.04
C ASN A 23 -0.78 23.83 14.40
N VAL A 24 -1.24 22.86 15.18
CA VAL A 24 -1.99 21.70 14.68
C VAL A 24 -3.25 22.16 13.96
N GLY A 25 -4.03 23.06 14.57
CA GLY A 25 -5.21 23.64 13.93
C GLY A 25 -4.92 24.32 12.60
N THR A 26 -3.93 25.22 12.58
CA THR A 26 -3.53 25.96 11.38
C THR A 26 -3.05 25.02 10.27
N VAL A 27 -2.26 24.00 10.62
CA VAL A 27 -1.82 22.98 9.67
C VAL A 27 -3.01 22.19 9.13
N CYS A 28 -3.91 21.70 10.00
CA CYS A 28 -5.09 20.96 9.58
C CYS A 28 -5.94 21.77 8.58
N ARG A 29 -6.14 23.07 8.84
CA ARG A 29 -6.86 23.99 7.95
C ARG A 29 -6.16 24.19 6.61
N ASN A 30 -4.87 24.51 6.64
CA ASN A 30 -4.10 24.85 5.45
C ASN A 30 -3.84 23.63 4.55
N ARG A 31 -3.83 22.42 5.12
CA ARG A 31 -3.68 21.17 4.37
C ARG A 31 -4.99 20.65 3.80
N VAL A 32 -6.13 21.29 4.05
CA VAL A 32 -7.35 20.97 3.30
C VAL A 32 -7.15 21.38 1.85
N SER A 33 -6.95 20.39 0.98
CA SER A 33 -6.78 20.63 -0.46
C SER A 33 -7.97 21.40 -1.02
N PRO A 34 -7.75 22.39 -1.91
CA PRO A 34 -8.83 23.09 -2.60
C PRO A 34 -9.67 22.17 -3.48
N MET A 35 -9.16 20.98 -3.80
CA MET A 35 -9.84 19.95 -4.59
C MET A 35 -10.87 19.14 -3.80
N VAL A 36 -10.90 19.29 -2.47
CA VAL A 36 -11.88 18.58 -1.64
C VAL A 36 -13.25 19.23 -1.78
N SER A 37 -14.22 18.42 -2.20
CA SER A 37 -15.59 18.86 -2.41
C SER A 37 -16.54 17.72 -2.08
N PHE A 38 -17.56 17.98 -1.26
CA PHE A 38 -18.59 17.02 -0.94
C PHE A 38 -19.95 17.63 -1.27
N GLU A 39 -20.91 16.80 -1.63
CA GLU A 39 -22.27 17.28 -1.90
C GLU A 39 -22.85 18.00 -0.67
N ASN A 40 -23.30 19.24 -0.89
CA ASN A 40 -23.85 20.17 0.11
C ASN A 40 -22.90 20.58 1.25
N ILE A 41 -21.64 20.15 1.23
CA ILE A 41 -20.63 20.50 2.24
C ILE A 41 -19.45 21.19 1.54
N THR A 42 -19.37 22.51 1.74
CA THR A 42 -18.35 23.34 1.08
C THR A 42 -16.94 23.03 1.60
N ASN A 43 -15.92 23.31 0.77
CA ASN A 43 -14.51 23.22 1.16
C ASN A 43 -14.21 24.05 2.43
N ASP A 44 -14.82 25.24 2.55
CA ASP A 44 -14.70 26.08 3.75
C ASP A 44 -15.28 25.43 5.00
N THR A 45 -16.38 24.68 4.85
CA THR A 45 -16.95 23.90 5.97
C THR A 45 -15.96 22.82 6.40
N VAL A 46 -15.36 22.08 5.46
CA VAL A 46 -14.34 21.07 5.77
C VAL A 46 -13.12 21.71 6.44
N LYS A 47 -12.68 22.89 5.97
CA LYS A 47 -11.61 23.68 6.61
C LYS A 47 -11.95 24.06 8.05
N GLU A 48 -13.17 24.52 8.30
CA GLU A 48 -13.61 24.90 9.65
C GLU A 48 -13.67 23.69 10.59
N VAL A 49 -14.15 22.54 10.09
CA VAL A 49 -14.15 21.27 10.84
C VAL A 49 -12.72 20.85 11.17
N ALA A 50 -11.84 20.80 10.17
CA ALA A 50 -10.44 20.40 10.35
C ALA A 50 -9.69 21.35 11.29
N TYR A 51 -9.94 22.66 11.18
CA TYR A 51 -9.38 23.67 12.07
C TYR A 51 -9.86 23.47 13.52
N THR A 52 -11.17 23.39 13.73
CA THR A 52 -11.78 23.24 15.06
C THR A 52 -11.31 21.95 15.73
N VAL A 53 -11.29 20.84 14.98
CA VAL A 53 -10.75 19.56 15.48
C VAL A 53 -9.27 19.72 15.84
N GLY A 54 -8.44 20.27 14.96
CA GLY A 54 -7.01 20.44 15.20
C GLY A 54 -6.68 21.34 16.40
N VAL A 55 -7.38 22.47 16.55
CA VAL A 55 -7.16 23.40 17.67
C VAL A 55 -7.61 22.81 19.00
N PHE A 56 -8.72 22.09 19.05
CA PHE A 56 -9.32 21.70 20.33
C PHE A 56 -9.15 20.22 20.68
N HIS A 57 -8.51 19.39 19.85
CA HIS A 57 -8.35 17.94 20.09
C HIS A 57 -7.74 17.62 21.46
N ASP A 58 -6.90 18.52 21.96
CA ASP A 58 -6.13 18.37 23.19
C ASP A 58 -6.44 19.43 24.26
N ILE A 59 -7.57 20.13 24.16
CA ILE A 59 -7.99 21.11 25.18
C ILE A 59 -8.11 20.49 26.59
N GLY A 60 -8.42 19.19 26.69
CA GLY A 60 -8.41 18.46 27.97
C GLY A 60 -7.04 18.43 28.66
N LYS A 61 -5.92 18.72 27.96
CA LYS A 61 -4.57 18.84 28.55
C LYS A 61 -4.44 20.05 29.48
N TYR A 62 -5.36 21.01 29.45
CA TYR A 62 -5.44 22.11 30.42
C TYR A 62 -5.88 21.64 31.83
N THR A 63 -6.30 20.38 31.98
CA THR A 63 -6.56 19.84 33.33
C THR A 63 -5.26 19.68 34.12
N THR A 64 -5.31 20.06 35.41
CA THR A 64 -4.23 19.83 36.37
C THR A 64 -3.83 18.36 36.47
N PHE A 65 -4.78 17.43 36.31
CA PHE A 65 -4.50 15.98 36.28
C PHE A 65 -3.55 15.58 35.15
N PHE A 66 -3.75 16.14 33.94
CA PHE A 66 -2.85 15.91 32.81
C PHE A 66 -1.49 16.58 33.05
N GLN A 67 -1.49 17.83 33.50
CA GLN A 67 -0.24 18.57 33.78
C GLN A 67 0.60 17.89 34.85
N ASP A 68 -0.02 17.35 35.91
CA ASP A 68 0.66 16.59 36.97
C ASP A 68 1.19 15.24 36.47
N HIS A 69 0.43 14.57 35.61
CA HIS A 69 0.92 13.37 34.94
C HIS A 69 2.16 13.66 34.09
N LEU A 70 2.10 14.73 33.30
CA LEU A 70 3.17 15.13 32.38
C LEU A 70 4.43 15.59 33.13
N LYS A 71 4.28 16.43 34.17
CA LYS A 71 5.39 17.00 34.95
C LYS A 71 5.95 16.04 36.01
N TYR A 72 5.10 15.28 36.69
CA TYR A 72 5.48 14.49 37.88
C TYR A 72 5.25 12.98 37.77
N ALA A 73 4.73 12.46 36.65
CA ALA A 73 4.38 11.03 36.43
C ALA A 73 3.33 10.51 37.42
N LYS A 74 2.51 11.40 37.96
CA LYS A 74 1.34 11.02 38.74
C LYS A 74 0.24 10.58 37.79
N ALA A 75 0.25 9.30 37.41
CA ALA A 75 -0.80 8.72 36.58
C ALA A 75 -2.12 8.66 37.37
N SER A 76 -3.21 9.08 36.74
CA SER A 76 -4.55 9.01 37.30
C SER A 76 -5.54 8.72 36.17
N SER A 77 -6.68 8.10 36.46
CA SER A 77 -7.73 7.91 35.45
C SER A 77 -8.20 9.24 34.84
N TYR A 78 -8.07 10.34 35.57
CA TYR A 78 -8.47 11.69 35.14
C TYR A 78 -7.46 12.37 34.20
N SER A 79 -6.30 11.75 33.93
CA SER A 79 -5.33 12.31 32.97
C SER A 79 -5.67 11.99 31.50
N GLN A 80 -6.75 11.25 31.22
CA GLN A 80 -7.23 11.01 29.86
C GLN A 80 -7.91 12.28 29.30
N HIS A 81 -7.36 12.92 28.27
CA HIS A 81 -7.86 14.21 27.77
C HIS A 81 -8.82 14.07 26.56
N ALA A 82 -8.63 13.07 25.71
CA ALA A 82 -9.29 12.99 24.40
C ALA A 82 -10.83 13.03 24.46
N HIS A 83 -11.46 12.42 25.48
CA HIS A 83 -12.92 12.37 25.55
C HIS A 83 -13.53 13.73 25.91
N ILE A 84 -13.01 14.42 26.93
CA ILE A 84 -13.53 15.76 27.28
C ILE A 84 -13.26 16.77 26.15
N SER A 85 -12.13 16.64 25.44
CA SER A 85 -11.84 17.44 24.24
C SER A 85 -12.86 17.20 23.13
N ALA A 86 -13.24 15.94 22.86
CA ALA A 86 -14.20 15.60 21.83
C ALA A 86 -15.59 16.22 22.10
N ILE A 87 -16.02 16.24 23.37
CA ILE A 87 -17.27 16.89 23.79
C ILE A 87 -17.18 18.42 23.59
N TYR A 88 -16.05 19.02 23.95
CA TYR A 88 -15.84 20.44 23.71
C TYR A 88 -15.90 20.78 22.22
N ILE A 89 -15.28 19.98 21.35
CA ILE A 89 -15.34 20.15 19.89
C ILE A 89 -16.79 20.08 19.39
N TYR A 90 -17.57 19.11 19.87
CA TYR A 90 -18.97 19.00 19.52
C TYR A 90 -19.75 20.30 19.83
N ILE A 91 -19.55 20.88 21.01
CA ILE A 91 -20.21 22.14 21.42
C ILE A 91 -19.69 23.33 20.58
N ALA A 92 -18.37 23.46 20.44
CA ALA A 92 -17.76 24.59 19.73
C ALA A 92 -18.19 24.63 18.26
N LEU A 93 -18.25 23.47 17.61
CA LEU A 93 -18.55 23.35 16.19
C LEU A 93 -20.05 23.63 15.88
N GLN A 94 -20.96 23.48 16.85
CA GLN A 94 -22.38 23.80 16.68
C GLN A 94 -22.62 25.25 16.25
N ASN A 95 -21.81 26.19 16.74
CA ASN A 95 -21.98 27.62 16.44
C ASN A 95 -21.20 28.05 15.17
N ARG A 96 -20.19 27.26 14.79
CA ARG A 96 -19.26 27.55 13.69
C ARG A 96 -19.74 27.05 12.32
N ILE A 97 -20.66 26.08 12.29
CA ILE A 97 -21.25 25.56 11.05
C ILE A 97 -22.70 26.01 10.89
N GLN A 98 -22.96 26.81 9.84
CA GLN A 98 -24.27 27.40 9.57
C GLN A 98 -24.82 27.15 8.16
N LYS A 99 -24.01 26.62 7.22
CA LYS A 99 -24.35 26.46 5.80
C LYS A 99 -24.52 25.00 5.37
N VAL A 100 -25.17 24.19 6.20
CA VAL A 100 -25.50 22.76 5.94
C VAL A 100 -26.88 22.46 6.51
N SER A 101 -27.52 21.36 6.10
CA SER A 101 -28.78 20.93 6.72
C SER A 101 -28.58 20.49 8.17
N ASP A 102 -29.66 20.45 8.97
CA ASP A 102 -29.57 20.00 10.37
C ASP A 102 -29.09 18.55 10.50
N GLU A 103 -29.51 17.67 9.58
CA GLU A 103 -29.08 16.28 9.50
C GLU A 103 -27.56 16.20 9.22
N GLU A 104 -27.09 16.90 8.19
CA GLU A 104 -25.67 16.94 7.85
C GLU A 104 -24.83 17.54 8.97
N LYS A 105 -25.36 18.57 9.65
CA LYS A 105 -24.73 19.16 10.82
C LYS A 105 -24.50 18.12 11.91
N GLN A 106 -25.50 17.31 12.28
CA GLN A 106 -25.33 16.29 13.31
C GLN A 106 -24.26 15.26 12.94
N VAL A 107 -24.22 14.82 11.68
CA VAL A 107 -23.18 13.87 11.22
C VAL A 107 -21.79 14.50 11.26
N ILE A 108 -21.63 15.75 10.83
CA ILE A 108 -20.35 16.46 10.89
C ILE A 108 -19.88 16.62 12.35
N LEU A 109 -20.79 16.95 13.26
CA LEU A 109 -20.48 17.07 14.69
C LEU A 109 -20.04 15.71 15.28
N LEU A 110 -20.69 14.61 14.89
CA LEU A 110 -20.28 13.25 15.27
C LEU A 110 -18.89 12.91 14.71
N ILE A 111 -18.62 13.21 13.44
CA ILE A 111 -17.31 12.98 12.81
C ILE A 111 -16.20 13.74 13.56
N ALA A 112 -16.43 15.01 13.87
CA ALA A 112 -15.47 15.83 14.62
C ALA A 112 -15.21 15.26 16.03
N TYR A 113 -16.28 14.82 16.72
CA TYR A 113 -16.21 14.13 17.99
C TYR A 113 -15.37 12.84 17.89
N LEU A 114 -15.65 11.97 16.91
CA LEU A 114 -14.93 10.71 16.70
C LEU A 114 -13.44 10.95 16.42
N CYS A 115 -13.12 11.94 15.60
CA CYS A 115 -11.74 12.28 15.27
C CYS A 115 -10.93 12.61 16.53
N ALA A 116 -11.44 13.53 17.36
CA ALA A 116 -10.78 13.90 18.60
C ALA A 116 -10.83 12.76 19.65
N ARG A 117 -11.89 11.97 19.68
CA ARG A 117 -12.02 10.87 20.66
C ARG A 117 -11.00 9.76 20.44
N PHE A 118 -10.67 9.49 19.17
CA PHE A 118 -9.85 8.34 18.76
C PHE A 118 -8.47 8.72 18.22
N HIS A 119 -8.02 9.98 18.22
CA HIS A 119 -6.70 10.32 17.65
C HIS A 119 -5.50 9.55 18.26
N HIS A 120 -5.64 9.02 19.49
CA HIS A 120 -4.66 8.12 20.14
C HIS A 120 -4.92 6.60 19.97
N ASN A 121 -6.10 6.16 19.52
CA ASN A 121 -6.52 4.75 19.43
C ASN A 121 -7.06 4.42 18.03
N ALA A 122 -7.24 3.14 17.67
CA ALA A 122 -7.90 2.82 16.40
C ALA A 122 -9.27 3.51 16.27
N LEU A 123 -9.53 4.08 15.10
CA LEU A 123 -10.79 4.69 14.72
C LEU A 123 -11.88 3.61 14.64
N THR A 124 -13.03 3.89 15.26
CA THR A 124 -14.19 3.01 15.27
C THR A 124 -15.45 3.83 15.50
N VAL A 125 -16.58 3.32 15.01
CA VAL A 125 -17.93 3.88 15.21
C VAL A 125 -18.77 2.84 15.96
N ASP A 126 -18.29 2.47 17.15
CA ASP A 126 -19.04 1.55 18.02
C ASP A 126 -20.09 2.32 18.82
N ILE A 127 -21.34 1.94 18.60
CA ILE A 127 -22.52 2.46 19.27
C ILE A 127 -22.38 2.34 20.79
N GLU A 128 -21.78 1.28 21.34
CA GLU A 128 -21.57 1.13 22.78
C GLU A 128 -20.53 2.11 23.33
N ILE A 129 -19.63 2.59 22.48
CA ILE A 129 -18.65 3.62 22.86
C ILE A 129 -19.31 4.99 22.93
N VAL A 130 -20.29 5.25 22.06
CA VAL A 130 -21.09 6.49 22.01
C VAL A 130 -22.21 6.45 23.07
N ASP A 131 -22.89 5.32 23.26
CA ASP A 131 -23.92 5.08 24.27
C ASP A 131 -23.33 4.63 25.60
N LYS A 132 -22.74 5.59 26.30
CA LYS A 132 -22.34 5.39 27.69
C LYS A 132 -23.33 6.01 28.66
N SER A 133 -24.59 6.15 28.28
CA SER A 133 -25.68 6.57 29.17
C SER A 133 -25.75 5.72 30.45
N LYS A 134 -25.23 4.49 30.42
CA LYS A 134 -25.13 3.56 31.57
C LYS A 134 -23.79 3.58 32.33
N ASN A 135 -22.74 4.24 31.82
CA ASN A 135 -21.42 4.24 32.46
C ASN A 135 -21.26 5.40 33.47
N LYS A 136 -21.89 5.25 34.65
CA LYS A 136 -21.83 6.25 35.74
C LYS A 136 -20.40 6.65 36.13
N LYS A 137 -19.42 5.73 36.01
CA LYS A 137 -18.01 6.01 36.34
C LYS A 137 -17.39 6.99 35.35
N MET A 138 -17.65 6.82 34.05
CA MET A 138 -17.16 7.70 33.01
C MET A 138 -17.73 9.12 33.15
N TRP A 139 -19.04 9.27 33.37
CA TRP A 139 -19.65 10.59 33.56
C TRP A 139 -19.11 11.30 34.80
N LYS A 140 -18.92 10.57 35.90
CA LYS A 140 -18.25 11.12 37.10
C LYS A 140 -16.82 11.57 36.79
N MET A 141 -16.09 10.84 35.95
CA MET A 141 -14.75 11.22 35.51
C MET A 141 -14.77 12.51 34.68
N LEU A 142 -15.65 12.59 33.67
CA LEU A 142 -15.82 13.78 32.83
C LEU A 142 -16.23 15.00 33.65
N GLN A 143 -17.15 14.84 34.61
CA GLN A 143 -17.55 15.90 35.53
C GLN A 143 -16.34 16.47 36.30
N ILE A 144 -15.50 15.60 36.86
CA ILE A 144 -14.29 16.01 37.60
C ILE A 144 -13.30 16.73 36.68
N GLN A 145 -13.11 16.24 35.45
CA GLN A 145 -12.24 16.89 34.47
C GLN A 145 -12.74 18.26 34.06
N TRP A 146 -14.04 18.38 33.84
CA TRP A 146 -14.67 19.62 33.47
C TRP A 146 -14.71 20.63 34.62
N ASP A 147 -15.02 20.24 35.85
CA ASP A 147 -14.89 21.11 37.04
C ASP A 147 -13.46 21.68 37.17
N ASN A 148 -12.46 20.93 36.69
CA ASN A 148 -11.08 21.39 36.62
C ASN A 148 -10.84 22.38 35.47
N LEU A 149 -11.38 22.11 34.27
CA LEU A 149 -11.32 23.04 33.13
C LEU A 149 -12.00 24.38 33.45
N LEU A 150 -13.14 24.37 34.16
CA LEU A 150 -13.84 25.59 34.60
C LEU A 150 -12.95 26.50 35.45
N LYS A 151 -12.12 25.93 36.33
CA LYS A 151 -11.16 26.70 37.14
C LYS A 151 -10.08 27.35 36.28
N ASN A 152 -9.81 26.80 35.11
CA ASN A 152 -8.78 27.25 34.18
C ASN A 152 -9.34 28.06 33.01
N LYS A 153 -10.67 28.24 32.90
CA LYS A 153 -11.35 28.78 31.71
C LYS A 153 -10.79 30.12 31.23
N SER A 154 -10.51 31.05 32.14
CA SER A 154 -10.00 32.38 31.77
C SER A 154 -8.56 32.34 31.27
N GLN A 155 -7.74 31.41 31.77
CA GLN A 155 -6.41 31.19 31.20
C GLN A 155 -6.50 30.52 29.82
N ILE A 156 -7.43 29.59 29.63
CA ILE A 156 -7.66 28.95 28.33
C ILE A 156 -8.12 29.99 27.30
N ALA A 157 -9.04 30.88 27.69
CA ALA A 157 -9.50 31.98 26.84
C ALA A 157 -8.36 32.91 26.44
N VAL A 158 -7.50 33.31 27.39
CA VAL A 158 -6.30 34.13 27.09
C VAL A 158 -5.31 33.38 26.18
N ASP A 159 -5.06 32.10 26.44
CA ASP A 159 -4.11 31.31 25.65
C ASP A 159 -4.58 31.10 24.20
N LEU A 160 -5.89 31.19 23.97
CA LEU A 160 -6.55 30.94 22.70
C LEU A 160 -7.36 32.16 22.20
N TRP A 161 -6.99 33.36 22.65
CA TRP A 161 -7.77 34.60 22.48
C TRP A 161 -8.06 34.95 21.01
N GLU A 162 -7.13 34.61 20.11
CA GLU A 162 -7.24 34.81 18.65
C GLU A 162 -8.45 34.09 18.04
N LEU A 163 -9.03 33.13 18.77
CA LEU A 163 -10.20 32.36 18.36
C LEU A 163 -11.54 32.94 18.85
N GLY A 164 -11.51 33.98 19.70
CA GLY A 164 -12.68 34.60 20.32
C GLY A 164 -12.84 34.23 21.80
N GLU A 165 -12.23 35.02 22.70
CA GLU A 165 -12.22 34.78 24.17
C GLU A 165 -13.60 34.46 24.76
N GLY A 166 -14.64 35.21 24.38
CA GLY A 166 -16.00 35.01 24.89
C GLY A 166 -16.64 33.68 24.48
N GLU A 167 -16.31 33.16 23.29
CA GLU A 167 -16.84 31.89 22.79
C GLU A 167 -16.25 30.71 23.58
N ILE A 168 -14.97 30.79 23.95
CA ILE A 168 -14.25 29.73 24.66
C ILE A 168 -14.80 29.55 26.08
N GLU A 169 -14.93 30.64 26.84
CA GLU A 169 -15.47 30.56 28.20
C GLU A 169 -16.91 30.02 28.20
N GLU A 170 -17.74 30.50 27.28
CA GLU A 170 -19.13 30.06 27.13
C GLU A 170 -19.21 28.56 26.80
N ASN A 171 -18.37 28.07 25.87
CA ASN A 171 -18.32 26.65 25.51
C ASN A 171 -17.85 25.78 26.68
N ILE A 172 -16.88 26.24 27.49
CA ILE A 172 -16.44 25.53 28.71
C ILE A 172 -17.57 25.50 29.75
N GLU A 173 -18.38 26.55 29.87
CA GLU A 173 -19.54 26.55 30.78
C GLU A 173 -20.64 25.60 30.32
N LYS A 174 -20.91 25.54 29.01
CA LYS A 174 -21.88 24.63 28.39
C LYS A 174 -21.54 23.16 28.55
N LEU A 175 -20.28 22.80 28.86
CA LEU A 175 -19.94 21.43 29.25
C LEU A 175 -20.75 20.94 30.47
N LYS A 176 -21.40 21.84 31.24
CA LYS A 176 -22.42 21.49 32.26
C LYS A 176 -23.58 20.70 31.79
N GLU A 177 -23.94 20.98 30.58
CA GLU A 177 -25.04 20.35 29.93
C GLU A 177 -24.54 19.23 29.04
N ALA A 178 -23.23 18.94 28.97
CA ALA A 178 -22.68 17.87 28.13
C ALA A 178 -23.36 16.52 28.38
N GLU A 179 -23.61 16.16 29.64
CA GLU A 179 -24.34 14.94 29.97
C GLU A 179 -25.76 14.98 29.38
N LYS A 180 -26.45 16.13 29.42
CA LYS A 180 -27.78 16.29 28.80
C LYS A 180 -27.70 16.33 27.28
N ILE A 181 -26.75 17.05 26.70
CA ILE A 181 -26.53 17.20 25.25
C ILE A 181 -26.25 15.83 24.63
N ILE A 182 -25.44 15.00 25.28
CA ILE A 182 -25.12 13.65 24.83
C ILE A 182 -26.25 12.66 25.15
N LYS A 183 -26.93 12.81 26.31
CA LYS A 183 -28.09 11.97 26.67
C LYS A 183 -29.39 12.34 25.96
N HIS A 184 -29.52 13.53 25.37
CA HIS A 184 -30.67 13.93 24.55
C HIS A 184 -30.61 13.29 23.15
N ASN A 185 -30.06 12.09 23.08
CA ASN A 185 -29.95 11.17 21.98
C ASN A 185 -29.27 11.64 20.68
N ALA A 186 -29.15 12.94 20.34
CA ALA A 186 -28.70 13.34 19.00
C ALA A 186 -27.38 12.68 18.53
N LEU A 187 -26.33 12.67 19.35
CA LEU A 187 -25.06 11.99 19.00
C LEU A 187 -25.20 10.47 18.88
N PHE A 188 -25.99 9.86 19.74
CA PHE A 188 -26.24 8.43 19.75
C PHE A 188 -27.14 8.00 18.59
N GLU A 189 -28.24 8.72 18.36
CA GLU A 189 -29.17 8.55 17.25
C GLU A 189 -28.43 8.68 15.93
N THR A 190 -27.62 9.73 15.73
CA THR A 190 -26.84 9.86 14.49
C THR A 190 -25.81 8.73 14.33
N ALA A 191 -25.13 8.31 15.39
CA ALA A 191 -24.20 7.17 15.32
C ALA A 191 -24.94 5.86 15.00
N TRP A 192 -26.11 5.66 15.60
CA TRP A 192 -27.00 4.54 15.33
C TRP A 192 -27.50 4.56 13.88
N GLU A 193 -27.96 5.70 13.37
CA GLU A 193 -28.47 5.85 12.00
C GLU A 193 -27.41 5.58 10.95
N LEU A 194 -26.16 5.98 11.19
CA LEU A 194 -25.04 5.63 10.31
C LEU A 194 -24.74 4.13 10.38
N SER A 195 -24.52 3.59 11.58
CA SER A 195 -24.14 2.18 11.77
C SER A 195 -25.24 1.18 11.39
N SER A 196 -26.52 1.56 11.52
CA SER A 196 -27.64 0.74 11.05
C SER A 196 -27.87 0.86 9.54
N GLY A 197 -27.15 1.77 8.87
CA GLY A 197 -27.29 2.06 7.46
C GLY A 197 -28.61 2.76 7.11
N ASN A 198 -29.19 3.55 8.01
CA ASN A 198 -30.31 4.43 7.68
C ASN A 198 -29.83 5.65 6.87
N MET A 199 -28.60 6.11 7.10
CA MET A 199 -27.93 7.18 6.34
C MET A 199 -26.87 6.61 5.39
N LYS A 200 -27.28 6.15 4.20
CA LYS A 200 -26.41 5.46 3.24
C LYS A 200 -25.69 6.39 2.27
N ASP A 201 -24.83 7.27 2.77
CA ASP A 201 -24.01 8.15 1.93
C ASP A 201 -22.51 7.89 2.18
N PRO A 202 -21.75 7.45 1.14
CA PRO A 202 -20.32 7.21 1.30
C PRO A 202 -19.55 8.48 1.68
N LYS A 203 -20.06 9.70 1.45
CA LYS A 203 -19.37 10.95 1.80
C LYS A 203 -18.94 10.98 3.26
N TRP A 204 -19.74 10.40 4.16
CA TRP A 204 -19.44 10.37 5.59
C TRP A 204 -18.17 9.61 5.93
N PHE A 205 -17.95 8.47 5.28
CA PHE A 205 -16.70 7.71 5.41
C PHE A 205 -15.50 8.54 4.97
N PHE A 206 -15.59 9.19 3.81
CA PHE A 206 -14.49 9.97 3.24
C PHE A 206 -14.18 11.23 4.06
N ILE A 207 -15.19 11.97 4.55
CA ILE A 207 -15.00 13.11 5.46
C ILE A 207 -14.31 12.62 6.74
N LEU A 208 -14.80 11.53 7.34
CA LEU A 208 -14.26 10.98 8.58
C LEU A 208 -12.78 10.61 8.45
N ILE A 209 -12.41 9.76 7.49
CA ILE A 209 -11.01 9.33 7.34
C ILE A 209 -10.12 10.50 6.91
N TYR A 210 -10.64 11.48 6.16
CA TYR A 210 -9.88 12.64 5.71
C TYR A 210 -9.53 13.60 6.86
N VAL A 211 -10.54 14.03 7.64
CA VAL A 211 -10.33 14.89 8.81
C VAL A 211 -9.50 14.17 9.87
N PHE A 212 -9.74 12.88 10.08
CA PHE A 212 -8.95 12.09 11.01
C PHE A 212 -7.48 12.01 10.59
N SER A 213 -7.23 11.76 9.30
CA SER A 213 -5.89 11.74 8.70
C SER A 213 -5.16 13.06 8.89
N LEU A 214 -5.83 14.20 8.65
CA LEU A 214 -5.27 15.54 8.89
C LEU A 214 -4.87 15.74 10.36
N LEU A 215 -5.73 15.37 11.30
CA LEU A 215 -5.48 15.53 12.72
C LEU A 215 -4.27 14.71 13.17
N ILE A 216 -4.29 13.40 12.95
CA ILE A 216 -3.27 12.49 13.48
C ILE A 216 -1.90 12.70 12.84
N ASP A 217 -1.85 13.17 11.60
CA ASP A 217 -0.59 13.53 10.94
C ASP A 217 -0.04 14.85 11.51
N SER A 218 -0.88 15.88 11.59
CA SER A 218 -0.49 17.21 12.06
C SER A 218 -0.03 17.19 13.52
N ASP A 219 -0.76 16.51 14.40
CA ASP A 219 -0.38 16.31 15.82
C ASP A 219 1.02 15.68 15.95
N LYS A 220 1.27 14.61 15.18
CA LYS A 220 2.54 13.87 15.27
C LYS A 220 3.71 14.63 14.68
N MET A 221 3.51 15.31 13.56
CA MET A 221 4.54 16.12 12.90
C MET A 221 4.88 17.38 13.69
N ASP A 222 3.89 18.07 14.27
CA ASP A 222 4.13 19.24 15.13
C ASP A 222 4.87 18.82 16.40
N SER A 223 4.39 17.78 17.09
CA SER A 223 5.11 17.17 18.20
C SER A 223 6.55 16.78 17.82
N ALA A 224 6.83 16.58 16.52
CA ALA A 224 8.12 16.11 15.99
C ALA A 224 9.04 17.21 15.51
N GLU A 225 8.54 18.45 15.48
CA GLU A 225 9.22 19.57 14.86
C GLU A 225 9.71 19.19 13.45
N VAL A 226 8.93 18.36 12.74
CA VAL A 226 9.18 18.01 11.35
C VAL A 226 8.65 19.16 10.52
N LYS A 227 9.54 19.87 9.83
CA LYS A 227 9.13 20.91 8.91
C LYS A 227 8.36 20.27 7.75
N MET A 228 7.13 20.71 7.57
CA MET A 228 6.31 20.32 6.45
C MET A 228 6.76 21.11 5.23
N GLU A 229 7.06 20.44 4.12
CA GLU A 229 7.44 21.09 2.87
C GLU A 229 6.30 20.97 1.86
N GLU A 230 6.12 22.02 1.06
CA GLU A 230 5.19 22.00 -0.07
C GLU A 230 5.68 21.05 -1.16
N THR A 231 4.73 20.47 -1.89
CA THR A 231 5.01 19.62 -3.04
C THR A 231 5.65 20.47 -4.14
N LYS A 232 6.79 20.02 -4.67
CA LYS A 232 7.45 20.66 -5.81
C LYS A 232 6.91 20.13 -7.13
N THR A 233 6.74 21.02 -8.09
CA THR A 233 6.50 20.65 -9.49
C THR A 233 7.81 20.18 -10.11
N ILE A 234 7.80 19.01 -10.75
CA ILE A 234 8.95 18.48 -11.48
C ILE A 234 8.66 18.65 -12.98
N SER A 235 9.61 19.20 -13.74
CA SER A 235 9.37 19.43 -15.16
C SER A 235 9.35 18.12 -15.96
N PRO A 236 8.39 17.93 -16.88
CA PRO A 236 8.34 16.74 -17.75
C PRO A 236 9.61 16.51 -18.58
N ILE A 237 10.39 17.57 -18.84
CA ILE A 237 11.66 17.49 -19.59
C ILE A 237 12.69 16.58 -18.91
N GLN A 238 12.60 16.38 -17.59
CA GLN A 238 13.56 15.53 -16.87
C GLN A 238 13.48 14.07 -17.31
N VAL A 239 12.31 13.61 -17.77
CA VAL A 239 12.18 12.28 -18.37
C VAL A 239 12.94 12.19 -19.69
N GLU A 240 12.88 13.23 -20.52
CA GLU A 240 13.58 13.29 -21.82
C GLU A 240 15.10 13.36 -21.63
N ASN A 241 15.54 14.18 -20.67
CA ASN A 241 16.94 14.26 -20.28
C ASN A 241 17.46 12.88 -19.86
N TYR A 242 16.74 12.17 -18.99
CA TYR A 242 17.13 10.83 -18.59
C TYR A 242 17.13 9.83 -19.76
N LEU A 243 16.11 9.85 -20.61
CA LEU A 243 16.05 8.98 -21.80
C LEU A 243 17.22 9.21 -22.76
N SER A 244 17.70 10.45 -22.90
CA SER A 244 18.85 10.78 -23.75
C SER A 244 20.16 10.13 -23.28
N THR A 245 20.25 9.73 -22.00
CA THR A 245 21.41 9.03 -21.42
C THR A 245 21.39 7.52 -21.65
N LYS A 246 20.24 6.93 -22.05
CA LYS A 246 20.13 5.49 -22.34
C LYS A 246 20.57 5.21 -23.79
N GLU A 247 21.43 4.21 -23.99
CA GLU A 247 21.85 3.78 -25.35
C GLU A 247 20.63 3.36 -26.20
N LYS A 248 20.57 3.85 -27.44
CA LYS A 248 19.48 3.56 -28.38
C LYS A 248 19.68 2.19 -29.03
N ALA A 249 18.95 1.18 -28.58
CA ALA A 249 18.77 -0.06 -29.35
C ALA A 249 17.77 0.19 -30.50
N TYR A 250 18.20 0.04 -31.75
CA TYR A 250 17.60 0.68 -32.94
C TYR A 250 16.15 0.27 -33.30
N ASP A 251 15.64 -0.94 -32.99
CA ASP A 251 14.28 -1.36 -33.43
C ASP A 251 13.17 -1.19 -32.38
N LEU A 252 13.42 -1.55 -31.11
CA LEU A 252 12.45 -1.40 -30.02
C LEU A 252 12.33 0.06 -29.56
N ALA A 253 13.35 0.89 -29.79
CA ALA A 253 13.32 2.30 -29.44
C ALA A 253 12.25 3.07 -30.24
N ASP A 254 12.06 2.75 -31.52
CA ASP A 254 11.14 3.51 -32.38
C ASP A 254 9.67 3.28 -32.03
N LYS A 255 9.27 2.03 -31.73
CA LYS A 255 7.89 1.73 -31.26
C LYS A 255 7.61 2.36 -29.89
N ARG A 256 8.57 2.30 -28.97
CA ARG A 256 8.48 2.95 -27.64
C ARG A 256 8.34 4.46 -27.77
N GLU A 257 9.18 5.07 -28.62
CA GLU A 257 9.18 6.51 -28.85
C GLU A 257 7.90 6.97 -29.55
N LYS A 258 7.39 6.20 -30.52
CA LYS A 258 6.09 6.46 -31.15
C LYS A 258 4.96 6.46 -30.13
N ALA A 259 4.85 5.41 -29.32
CA ALA A 259 3.82 5.32 -28.29
C ALA A 259 3.94 6.46 -27.26
N ARG A 260 5.16 6.78 -26.81
CA ARG A 260 5.42 7.91 -25.91
C ARG A 260 4.96 9.23 -26.52
N LYS A 261 5.29 9.50 -27.78
CA LYS A 261 4.85 10.71 -28.51
C LYS A 261 3.33 10.76 -28.64
N THR A 262 2.66 9.65 -28.93
CA THR A 262 1.19 9.60 -28.97
C THR A 262 0.60 9.94 -27.60
N ILE A 263 1.11 9.35 -26.52
CA ILE A 263 0.67 9.64 -25.14
C ILE A 263 0.84 11.12 -24.82
N LEU A 264 2.00 11.70 -25.15
CA LEU A 264 2.24 13.13 -24.93
C LEU A 264 1.34 14.01 -25.78
N ASN A 265 1.06 13.63 -27.04
CA ASN A 265 0.14 14.37 -27.89
C ASN A 265 -1.28 14.34 -27.31
N SER A 266 -1.78 13.18 -26.86
CA SER A 266 -3.05 13.06 -26.15
C SER A 266 -3.09 13.99 -24.94
N MET A 267 -2.03 13.98 -24.11
CA MET A 267 -1.90 14.88 -22.95
C MET A 267 -1.84 16.36 -23.33
N ASN A 268 -1.13 16.70 -24.41
CA ASN A 268 -0.97 18.08 -24.86
C ASN A 268 -2.25 18.65 -25.47
N ASN A 269 -3.06 17.82 -26.11
CA ASN A 269 -4.33 18.19 -26.74
C ASN A 269 -5.48 18.35 -25.75
N LEU A 270 -5.32 17.95 -24.48
CA LEU A 270 -6.34 18.16 -23.45
C LEU A 270 -6.70 19.64 -23.31
N THR A 271 -7.99 19.92 -23.42
CA THR A 271 -8.60 21.23 -23.18
C THR A 271 -8.62 21.56 -21.68
N GLU A 272 -8.80 22.84 -21.33
CA GLU A 272 -8.96 23.23 -19.93
C GLU A 272 -10.18 22.61 -19.25
N GLU A 273 -11.28 22.43 -20.00
CA GLU A 273 -12.49 21.75 -19.52
C GLU A 273 -12.20 20.29 -19.18
N GLU A 274 -11.54 19.55 -20.08
CA GLU A 274 -11.15 18.16 -19.82
C GLU A 274 -10.19 18.05 -18.63
N LEU A 275 -9.23 18.97 -18.49
CA LEU A 275 -8.31 19.00 -17.34
C LEU A 275 -9.06 19.21 -16.01
N ARG A 276 -10.16 19.98 -16.03
CA ARG A 276 -11.00 20.25 -14.86
C ARG A 276 -12.00 19.13 -14.58
N GLU A 277 -12.50 18.41 -15.57
CA GLU A 277 -13.58 17.42 -15.37
C GLU A 277 -13.10 15.97 -15.37
N VAL A 278 -12.09 15.63 -16.18
CA VAL A 278 -11.59 14.26 -16.30
C VAL A 278 -10.75 13.92 -15.08
N ARG A 279 -11.04 12.75 -14.51
CA ARG A 279 -10.30 12.21 -13.36
C ARG A 279 -9.61 10.89 -13.65
N PHE A 280 -9.95 10.23 -14.75
CA PHE A 280 -9.39 8.94 -15.12
C PHE A 280 -8.70 9.01 -16.48
N PHE A 281 -7.46 8.56 -16.51
CA PHE A 281 -6.65 8.42 -17.70
C PHE A 281 -6.21 6.97 -17.82
N THR A 282 -6.40 6.34 -18.97
CA THR A 282 -6.03 4.93 -19.17
C THR A 282 -4.90 4.78 -20.17
N LEU A 283 -3.95 3.91 -19.83
CA LEU A 283 -2.81 3.57 -20.65
C LEU A 283 -2.74 2.05 -20.82
N THR A 284 -3.46 1.57 -21.82
CA THR A 284 -3.40 0.16 -22.27
C THR A 284 -2.31 0.02 -23.31
N ALA A 285 -1.30 -0.79 -23.03
CA ALA A 285 -0.26 -1.07 -24.02
C ALA A 285 0.48 -2.38 -23.72
N PRO A 286 1.00 -3.08 -24.75
CA PRO A 286 1.68 -4.35 -24.56
C PRO A 286 2.94 -4.19 -23.69
N THR A 287 3.31 -5.26 -22.99
CA THR A 287 4.53 -5.27 -22.19
C THR A 287 5.76 -4.99 -23.06
N GLY A 288 6.66 -4.15 -22.53
CA GLY A 288 7.89 -3.77 -23.24
C GLY A 288 7.81 -2.47 -24.03
N ILE A 289 6.67 -1.76 -24.08
CA ILE A 289 6.55 -0.46 -24.78
C ILE A 289 7.06 0.76 -23.97
N GLY A 290 7.66 0.55 -22.79
CA GLY A 290 8.18 1.64 -21.96
C GLY A 290 7.13 2.37 -21.11
N LYS A 291 6.05 1.68 -20.74
CA LYS A 291 4.93 2.18 -19.92
C LYS A 291 5.38 3.00 -18.69
N THR A 292 6.41 2.54 -17.97
CA THR A 292 6.90 3.17 -16.72
C THR A 292 7.34 4.63 -16.90
N LEU A 293 8.21 4.93 -17.89
CA LEU A 293 8.67 6.30 -18.12
C LEU A 293 7.64 7.14 -18.86
N ALA A 294 6.87 6.54 -19.78
CA ALA A 294 5.82 7.24 -20.51
C ALA A 294 4.69 7.73 -19.58
N SER A 295 4.27 6.90 -18.62
CA SER A 295 3.27 7.27 -17.62
C SER A 295 3.78 8.31 -16.63
N LEU A 296 5.03 8.21 -16.17
CA LEU A 296 5.64 9.24 -15.34
C LEU A 296 5.67 10.58 -16.08
N GLN A 297 6.06 10.58 -17.36
CA GLN A 297 6.05 11.80 -18.17
C GLN A 297 4.64 12.36 -18.34
N ALA A 298 3.65 11.51 -18.61
CA ALA A 298 2.25 11.92 -18.68
C ALA A 298 1.76 12.54 -17.36
N ALA A 299 2.12 11.94 -16.22
CA ALA A 299 1.77 12.45 -14.89
C ALA A 299 2.42 13.80 -14.59
N LEU A 300 3.70 13.99 -14.96
CA LEU A 300 4.39 15.27 -14.82
C LEU A 300 3.76 16.35 -15.72
N THR A 301 3.41 16.00 -16.95
CA THR A 301 2.72 16.93 -17.87
C THR A 301 1.35 17.31 -17.34
N LEU A 302 0.60 16.35 -16.80
CA LEU A 302 -0.69 16.58 -16.15
C LEU A 302 -0.54 17.50 -14.93
N GLN A 303 0.44 17.24 -14.06
CA GLN A 303 0.76 18.06 -12.89
C GLN A 303 1.04 19.50 -13.29
N GLU A 304 1.89 19.72 -14.31
CA GLU A 304 2.25 21.05 -14.76
C GLU A 304 1.03 21.83 -15.30
N LYS A 305 0.20 21.17 -16.10
CA LYS A 305 -1.03 21.77 -16.66
C LYS A 305 -2.05 22.11 -15.58
N ILE A 306 -2.31 21.18 -14.66
CA ILE A 306 -3.25 21.40 -13.54
C ILE A 306 -2.74 22.52 -12.65
N SER A 307 -1.45 22.53 -12.32
CA SER A 307 -0.87 23.57 -11.45
C SER A 307 -1.07 24.98 -12.00
N LYS A 308 -1.14 25.14 -13.33
CA LYS A 308 -1.42 26.42 -13.99
C LYS A 308 -2.91 26.82 -13.91
N ILE A 309 -3.82 25.85 -14.01
CA ILE A 309 -5.27 26.07 -14.10
C ILE A 309 -5.94 26.16 -12.72
N GLU A 310 -5.49 25.33 -11.79
CA GLU A 310 -6.11 25.11 -10.48
C GLU A 310 -5.31 25.74 -9.34
N HIS A 311 -4.15 26.37 -9.64
CA HIS A 311 -3.24 26.97 -8.67
C HIS A 311 -2.84 26.01 -7.52
N HIS A 312 -2.82 24.71 -7.81
CA HIS A 312 -2.52 23.64 -6.87
C HIS A 312 -1.49 22.68 -7.46
N THR A 313 -0.43 22.38 -6.70
CA THR A 313 0.58 21.42 -7.12
C THR A 313 0.23 20.01 -6.64
N SER A 314 -0.26 19.19 -7.55
CA SER A 314 -0.59 17.79 -7.29
C SER A 314 0.62 16.96 -6.90
N ARG A 315 0.55 16.22 -5.79
CA ARG A 315 1.56 15.20 -5.46
C ARG A 315 1.46 14.02 -6.41
N LEU A 316 2.59 13.44 -6.80
CA LEU A 316 2.60 12.23 -7.62
C LEU A 316 2.72 10.99 -6.73
N ILE A 317 1.88 9.99 -6.94
CA ILE A 317 1.89 8.74 -6.18
C ILE A 317 1.87 7.57 -7.18
N ALA A 318 2.99 6.89 -7.35
CA ALA A 318 3.10 5.69 -8.16
C ALA A 318 2.90 4.44 -7.29
N VAL A 319 1.97 3.58 -7.70
CA VAL A 319 1.52 2.42 -6.92
C VAL A 319 1.68 1.18 -7.78
N ILE A 320 2.44 0.20 -7.29
CA ILE A 320 2.71 -1.03 -8.04
C ILE A 320 2.23 -2.28 -7.28
N PRO A 321 1.86 -3.37 -7.98
CA PRO A 321 1.28 -4.54 -7.31
C PRO A 321 2.32 -5.36 -6.53
N PHE A 322 3.52 -5.54 -7.09
CA PHE A 322 4.51 -6.49 -6.58
C PHE A 322 5.78 -5.81 -6.07
N VAL A 323 6.24 -6.23 -4.88
CA VAL A 323 7.46 -5.69 -4.25
C VAL A 323 8.71 -5.92 -5.10
N ASN A 324 8.75 -7.01 -5.86
CA ASN A 324 9.92 -7.40 -6.66
C ASN A 324 10.30 -6.38 -7.76
N ILE A 325 9.37 -5.50 -8.18
CA ILE A 325 9.59 -4.49 -9.24
C ILE A 325 9.99 -3.13 -8.63
N ILE A 326 9.85 -2.96 -7.31
CA ILE A 326 10.04 -1.67 -6.65
C ILE A 326 11.45 -1.13 -6.85
N GLU A 327 12.49 -1.96 -6.72
CA GLU A 327 13.86 -1.48 -6.83
C GLU A 327 14.19 -1.01 -8.27
N GLN A 328 13.60 -1.64 -9.29
CA GLN A 328 13.74 -1.17 -10.68
C GLN A 328 13.05 0.19 -10.86
N ASN A 329 11.77 0.30 -10.51
CA ASN A 329 11.01 1.55 -10.67
C ASN A 329 11.61 2.68 -9.82
N LYS A 330 12.06 2.36 -8.60
CA LYS A 330 12.78 3.29 -7.72
C LYS A 330 14.03 3.85 -8.39
N SER A 331 14.85 3.01 -9.03
CA SER A 331 16.04 3.49 -9.73
C SER A 331 15.67 4.39 -10.90
N GLU A 332 14.66 4.04 -11.69
CA GLU A 332 14.23 4.88 -12.82
C GLU A 332 13.69 6.22 -12.35
N TYR A 333 12.83 6.23 -11.32
CA TYR A 333 12.26 7.45 -10.76
C TYR A 333 13.32 8.30 -10.07
N ALA A 334 14.25 7.72 -9.32
CA ALA A 334 15.35 8.46 -8.70
C ALA A 334 16.24 9.15 -9.74
N ASN A 335 16.53 8.47 -10.85
CA ASN A 335 17.33 9.05 -11.95
C ASN A 335 16.60 10.19 -12.66
N VAL A 336 15.28 10.08 -12.85
CA VAL A 336 14.46 11.17 -13.42
C VAL A 336 14.37 12.35 -12.46
N LEU A 337 14.15 12.11 -11.17
CA LEU A 337 14.00 13.17 -10.18
C LEU A 337 15.32 13.89 -9.91
N GLY A 338 16.45 13.17 -9.89
CA GLY A 338 17.76 13.74 -9.57
C GLY A 338 17.73 14.59 -8.29
N THR A 339 18.19 15.84 -8.40
CA THR A 339 18.12 16.83 -7.30
C THR A 339 16.88 17.73 -7.36
N TYR A 340 15.99 17.52 -8.33
CA TYR A 340 14.82 18.39 -8.59
C TYR A 340 13.63 18.08 -7.68
N GLY A 341 13.57 16.88 -7.10
CA GLY A 341 12.47 16.47 -6.22
C GLY A 341 12.86 15.37 -5.24
N ARG A 342 12.01 15.13 -4.25
CA ARG A 342 12.16 14.12 -3.21
C ARG A 342 11.34 12.88 -3.53
N LEU A 343 12.00 11.74 -3.67
CA LEU A 343 11.38 10.42 -3.82
C LEU A 343 11.21 9.76 -2.45
N ILE A 344 9.98 9.39 -2.09
CA ILE A 344 9.67 8.54 -0.93
C ILE A 344 9.29 7.15 -1.43
N VAL A 345 9.87 6.09 -0.84
CA VAL A 345 9.56 4.70 -1.18
C VAL A 345 8.98 3.99 0.04
N HIS A 346 7.75 3.47 -0.06
CA HIS A 346 7.05 2.82 1.05
C HIS A 346 6.38 1.52 0.59
N HIS A 347 6.89 0.36 1.01
CA HIS A 347 6.42 -0.90 0.43
C HIS A 347 6.16 -2.07 1.39
N ARG A 348 6.25 -1.89 2.72
CA ARG A 348 6.01 -2.97 3.69
C ARG A 348 5.13 -2.57 4.84
N LEU A 349 4.21 -3.45 5.21
CA LEU A 349 3.24 -3.24 6.30
C LEU A 349 3.86 -3.45 7.68
N ASN A 350 4.65 -4.52 7.82
CA ASN A 350 5.14 -5.07 9.10
C ASN A 350 6.46 -4.50 9.59
N ASP A 351 7.12 -3.61 8.86
CA ASP A 351 8.44 -3.11 9.25
C ASP A 351 8.46 -2.43 10.66
N PHE A 352 7.31 -2.22 11.32
CA PHE A 352 7.21 -1.43 12.56
C PHE A 352 6.25 -1.95 13.65
N SER A 353 5.70 -3.17 13.57
CA SER A 353 4.79 -3.69 14.63
C SER A 353 5.45 -3.78 16.01
N GLN A 354 6.78 -3.90 16.07
CA GLN A 354 7.49 -4.27 17.30
C GLN A 354 8.00 -3.12 18.20
N LEU A 355 7.75 -1.84 17.92
CA LEU A 355 8.38 -0.77 18.71
C LEU A 355 7.40 0.32 19.15
N LYS A 356 6.91 0.21 20.40
CA LYS A 356 6.19 1.30 21.08
C LYS A 356 7.00 2.60 21.02
N PRO A 357 6.41 3.73 20.56
CA PRO A 357 7.11 5.00 20.47
C PRO A 357 7.33 5.59 21.87
N ARG A 358 8.58 5.85 22.23
CA ARG A 358 8.98 6.67 23.38
C ARG A 358 10.28 7.38 23.02
N GLY A 359 10.21 8.70 22.94
CA GLY A 359 11.34 9.63 22.75
C GLY A 359 11.69 9.90 21.30
N LYS A 360 11.96 11.17 20.98
CA LYS A 360 12.43 11.68 19.69
C LYS A 360 13.90 12.06 19.81
N ASN A 361 14.73 11.55 18.91
CA ASN A 361 15.94 12.23 18.48
C ASN A 361 15.84 12.38 16.93
N LEU A 362 16.44 13.43 16.36
CA LEU A 362 15.79 14.19 15.27
C LEU A 362 16.16 13.94 13.78
N PRO A 363 17.13 13.12 13.32
CA PRO A 363 17.37 12.98 11.86
C PRO A 363 16.61 11.83 11.18
N VAL A 364 16.62 10.64 11.77
CA VAL A 364 16.06 9.43 11.16
C VAL A 364 14.57 9.29 11.44
N ASP A 365 14.07 9.51 12.67
CA ASP A 365 12.62 9.58 12.93
C ASP A 365 11.91 10.55 11.99
N LYS A 366 12.54 11.69 11.64
CA LYS A 366 11.98 12.62 10.65
C LYS A 366 11.82 11.96 9.29
N LYS A 367 12.88 11.33 8.75
CA LYS A 367 12.80 10.55 7.49
C LYS A 367 11.77 9.41 7.56
N LEU A 368 11.61 8.76 8.71
CA LEU A 368 10.64 7.68 8.87
C LEU A 368 9.21 8.22 8.92
N MET A 369 8.99 9.32 9.63
CA MET A 369 7.72 10.04 9.65
C MET A 369 7.37 10.53 8.25
N GLU A 370 8.34 11.09 7.51
CA GLU A 370 8.14 11.48 6.10
C GLU A 370 7.70 10.29 5.23
N VAL A 371 8.27 9.09 5.44
CA VAL A 371 7.83 7.87 4.74
C VAL A 371 6.43 7.41 5.17
N GLU A 372 6.10 7.48 6.47
CA GLU A 372 4.76 7.13 6.97
C GLU A 372 3.68 8.09 6.51
N SER A 373 4.02 9.38 6.44
CA SER A 373 3.13 10.49 6.09
C SER A 373 3.15 10.83 4.60
N TRP A 374 3.92 10.08 3.79
CA TRP A 374 4.07 10.29 2.34
C TRP A 374 4.52 11.72 1.97
N GLU A 375 5.50 12.27 2.70
CA GLU A 375 6.05 13.62 2.53
C GLU A 375 7.13 13.70 1.41
N GLY A 376 6.85 13.14 0.24
CA GLY A 376 7.69 13.24 -0.97
C GLY A 376 6.97 13.83 -2.20
N ASP A 377 7.69 14.51 -3.08
CA ASP A 377 7.13 15.08 -4.32
C ASP A 377 6.61 13.98 -5.26
N LEU A 378 7.34 12.85 -5.27
CA LEU A 378 6.91 11.58 -5.83
C LEU A 378 6.96 10.50 -4.75
N VAL A 379 5.88 9.75 -4.61
CA VAL A 379 5.77 8.61 -3.68
C VAL A 379 5.69 7.32 -4.49
N LEU A 380 6.61 6.39 -4.30
CA LEU A 380 6.54 5.03 -4.83
C LEU A 380 6.07 4.07 -3.74
N THR A 381 4.94 3.41 -3.95
CA THR A 381 4.29 2.55 -2.97
C THR A 381 3.68 1.31 -3.62
N THR A 382 2.98 0.48 -2.83
CA THR A 382 2.34 -0.77 -3.31
C THR A 382 0.83 -0.72 -3.22
N PHE A 383 0.13 -1.60 -3.95
CA PHE A 383 -1.33 -1.79 -3.83
C PHE A 383 -1.72 -2.06 -2.38
N VAL A 384 -0.98 -2.98 -1.73
CA VAL A 384 -1.16 -3.32 -0.32
C VAL A 384 -1.08 -2.07 0.57
N GLN A 385 -0.04 -1.25 0.38
CA GLN A 385 0.12 -0.03 1.16
C GLN A 385 -0.97 1.00 0.92
N LEU A 386 -1.39 1.22 -0.33
CA LEU A 386 -2.44 2.18 -0.64
C LEU A 386 -3.79 1.72 -0.07
N PHE A 387 -4.25 0.55 -0.47
CA PHE A 387 -5.62 0.12 -0.19
C PHE A 387 -5.83 -0.25 1.29
N GLN A 388 -4.87 -0.93 1.92
CA GLN A 388 -4.97 -1.20 3.37
C GLN A 388 -4.79 0.06 4.22
N SER A 389 -4.25 1.16 3.67
CA SER A 389 -4.26 2.44 4.39
C SER A 389 -5.64 3.08 4.44
N ILE A 390 -6.56 2.68 3.56
CA ILE A 390 -7.92 3.20 3.46
C ILE A 390 -8.90 2.26 4.17
N PHE A 391 -8.82 0.96 3.91
CA PHE A 391 -9.69 -0.06 4.51
C PHE A 391 -9.18 -0.49 5.90
N THR A 392 -9.13 0.45 6.86
CA THR A 392 -8.69 0.17 8.24
C THR A 392 -9.09 1.27 9.22
N GLY A 393 -9.25 0.93 10.51
CA GLY A 393 -9.33 1.89 11.61
C GLY A 393 -7.97 2.28 12.19
N LYS A 394 -6.87 1.66 11.75
CA LYS A 394 -5.55 1.81 12.41
C LYS A 394 -4.94 3.18 12.13
N ASN A 395 -4.77 4.00 13.17
CA ASN A 395 -4.26 5.38 13.07
C ASN A 395 -2.98 5.51 12.25
N ARG A 396 -2.02 4.59 12.43
CA ARG A 396 -0.73 4.66 11.73
C ARG A 396 -0.89 4.58 10.21
N LEU A 397 -1.84 3.77 9.75
CA LEU A 397 -2.11 3.57 8.34
C LEU A 397 -2.91 4.75 7.76
N LEU A 398 -3.89 5.27 8.51
CA LEU A 398 -4.74 6.38 8.10
C LEU A 398 -4.01 7.73 7.97
N LYS A 399 -2.81 7.92 8.55
CA LYS A 399 -2.09 9.22 8.55
C LYS A 399 -1.89 9.83 7.16
N LYS A 400 -1.73 8.98 6.14
CA LYS A 400 -1.34 9.39 4.78
C LYS A 400 -2.52 9.67 3.85
N ILE A 401 -3.75 9.35 4.26
CA ILE A 401 -4.94 9.42 3.39
C ILE A 401 -5.20 10.83 2.87
N HIS A 402 -5.02 11.86 3.70
CA HIS A 402 -5.23 13.24 3.26
C HIS A 402 -4.29 13.67 2.11
N LYS A 403 -3.16 12.96 1.90
CA LYS A 403 -2.25 13.21 0.77
C LYS A 403 -2.80 12.79 -0.58
N LEU A 404 -3.87 11.98 -0.61
CA LEU A 404 -4.55 11.62 -1.85
C LEU A 404 -5.31 12.81 -2.44
N ALA A 405 -5.74 13.77 -1.60
CA ALA A 405 -6.53 14.90 -2.06
C ALA A 405 -5.77 15.80 -3.03
N GLY A 406 -6.31 15.95 -4.24
CA GLY A 406 -5.70 16.65 -5.36
C GLY A 406 -4.40 16.03 -5.88
N SER A 407 -4.13 14.76 -5.57
CA SER A 407 -2.96 14.04 -6.08
C SER A 407 -3.19 13.44 -7.46
N ILE A 408 -2.10 13.07 -8.14
CA ILE A 408 -2.12 12.24 -9.34
C ILE A 408 -1.55 10.87 -8.96
N VAL A 409 -2.39 9.84 -9.03
CA VAL A 409 -2.06 8.47 -8.66
C VAL A 409 -1.87 7.62 -9.92
N ILE A 410 -0.69 7.05 -10.10
CA ILE A 410 -0.41 6.07 -11.16
C ILE A 410 -0.62 4.68 -10.57
N LEU A 411 -1.62 3.94 -11.06
CA LEU A 411 -1.83 2.54 -10.72
C LEU A 411 -1.25 1.67 -11.85
N ASP A 412 -0.06 1.11 -11.60
CA ASP A 412 0.59 0.20 -12.56
C ASP A 412 0.03 -1.21 -12.44
N GLU A 413 -0.09 -1.89 -13.59
CA GLU A 413 -0.72 -3.21 -13.74
C GLU A 413 -2.03 -3.34 -12.94
N ALA A 414 -2.99 -2.43 -13.18
CA ALA A 414 -4.27 -2.37 -12.48
C ALA A 414 -5.06 -3.71 -12.49
N GLN A 415 -4.80 -4.58 -13.47
CA GLN A 415 -5.38 -5.91 -13.57
C GLN A 415 -4.92 -6.88 -12.47
N ALA A 416 -3.84 -6.56 -11.74
CA ALA A 416 -3.37 -7.37 -10.62
C ALA A 416 -4.26 -7.24 -9.36
N ILE A 417 -5.27 -6.36 -9.36
CA ILE A 417 -6.29 -6.33 -8.31
C ILE A 417 -7.12 -7.62 -8.43
N PRO A 418 -7.27 -8.42 -7.36
CA PRO A 418 -8.12 -9.61 -7.40
C PRO A 418 -9.55 -9.26 -7.80
N GLU A 419 -10.17 -10.07 -8.67
CA GLU A 419 -11.53 -9.83 -9.18
C GLU A 419 -12.55 -9.61 -8.05
N ALA A 420 -12.44 -10.40 -6.97
CA ALA A 420 -13.31 -10.28 -5.80
C ALA A 420 -13.25 -8.89 -5.13
N TYR A 421 -12.19 -8.11 -5.33
CA TYR A 421 -12.05 -6.74 -4.82
C TYR A 421 -12.23 -5.67 -5.89
N MET A 422 -12.34 -6.02 -7.18
CA MET A 422 -12.50 -5.04 -8.25
C MET A 422 -13.72 -4.13 -8.05
N PRO A 423 -14.92 -4.61 -7.63
CA PRO A 423 -16.05 -3.72 -7.38
C PRO A 423 -15.77 -2.69 -6.28
N VAL A 424 -15.30 -3.12 -5.10
CA VAL A 424 -15.08 -2.18 -3.98
C VAL A 424 -13.91 -1.23 -4.25
N VAL A 425 -12.86 -1.70 -4.93
CA VAL A 425 -11.72 -0.84 -5.32
C VAL A 425 -12.15 0.15 -6.39
N GLY A 426 -12.88 -0.28 -7.42
CA GLY A 426 -13.42 0.62 -8.44
C GLY A 426 -14.29 1.71 -7.84
N ALA A 427 -15.20 1.34 -6.94
CA ALA A 427 -16.07 2.26 -6.22
C ALA A 427 -15.26 3.25 -5.36
N LEU A 428 -14.24 2.77 -4.65
CA LEU A 428 -13.31 3.60 -3.89
C LEU A 428 -12.58 4.62 -4.78
N LEU A 429 -12.02 4.20 -5.92
CA LEU A 429 -11.30 5.10 -6.83
C LEU A 429 -12.22 6.20 -7.36
N ILE A 430 -13.46 5.84 -7.75
CA ILE A 430 -14.49 6.80 -8.18
C ILE A 430 -14.75 7.82 -7.07
N LYS A 431 -15.02 7.39 -5.84
CA LYS A 431 -15.31 8.32 -4.74
C LYS A 431 -14.10 9.14 -4.28
N LEU A 432 -12.88 8.61 -4.34
CA LEU A 432 -11.65 9.40 -4.12
C LEU A 432 -11.48 10.50 -5.18
N SER A 433 -11.86 10.20 -6.42
CA SER A 433 -11.81 11.18 -7.51
C SER A 433 -12.86 12.28 -7.38
N GLU A 434 -14.07 11.91 -6.95
CA GLU A 434 -15.21 12.80 -6.76
C GLU A 434 -15.00 13.70 -5.54
N TYR A 435 -14.68 13.11 -4.39
CA TYR A 435 -14.65 13.83 -3.12
C TYR A 435 -13.33 14.54 -2.83
N LEU A 436 -12.21 13.92 -3.24
CA LEU A 436 -10.88 14.46 -2.95
C LEU A 436 -10.19 15.03 -4.20
N GLY A 437 -10.85 15.01 -5.36
CA GLY A 437 -10.27 15.48 -6.63
C GLY A 437 -9.02 14.72 -7.07
N THR A 438 -8.88 13.47 -6.62
CA THR A 438 -7.76 12.60 -7.00
C THR A 438 -7.86 12.25 -8.48
N ARG A 439 -6.75 12.33 -9.21
CA ARG A 439 -6.67 11.93 -10.62
C ARG A 439 -5.90 10.63 -10.75
N PHE A 440 -6.39 9.70 -11.55
CA PHE A 440 -5.81 8.37 -11.71
C PHE A 440 -5.29 8.16 -13.14
N ILE A 441 -4.07 7.66 -13.25
CA ILE A 441 -3.52 7.08 -14.48
C ILE A 441 -3.48 5.56 -14.27
N LEU A 442 -4.41 4.84 -14.90
CA LEU A 442 -4.50 3.38 -14.83
C LEU A 442 -3.69 2.78 -15.96
N MET A 443 -2.65 2.02 -15.65
CA MET A 443 -1.79 1.40 -16.64
C MET A 443 -1.92 -0.11 -16.61
N THR A 444 -1.88 -0.72 -17.78
CA THR A 444 -2.15 -2.16 -17.90
C THR A 444 -1.75 -2.72 -19.26
N ALA A 445 -1.48 -4.03 -19.31
CA ALA A 445 -1.42 -4.77 -20.57
C ALA A 445 -2.81 -5.18 -21.10
N THR A 446 -3.79 -5.31 -20.22
CA THR A 446 -5.18 -5.71 -20.52
C THR A 446 -6.11 -4.87 -19.64
N GLN A 447 -6.84 -3.92 -20.21
CA GLN A 447 -7.62 -2.97 -19.41
C GLN A 447 -8.64 -3.68 -18.54
N PRO A 448 -8.45 -3.75 -17.20
CA PRO A 448 -9.51 -4.25 -16.34
C PRO A 448 -10.63 -3.22 -16.37
N ARG A 449 -11.87 -3.68 -16.45
CA ARG A 449 -13.07 -2.83 -16.43
C ARG A 449 -13.36 -2.29 -15.02
N ILE A 450 -12.31 -1.88 -14.29
CA ILE A 450 -12.33 -1.55 -12.86
C ILE A 450 -13.34 -0.45 -12.53
N LEU A 451 -13.50 0.53 -13.42
CA LEU A 451 -14.48 1.61 -13.26
C LEU A 451 -15.91 1.10 -13.42
N ASP A 452 -16.15 0.17 -14.36
CA ASP A 452 -17.45 -0.45 -14.54
C ASP A 452 -17.80 -1.40 -13.40
N PHE A 453 -16.82 -2.15 -12.87
CA PHE A 453 -17.00 -2.91 -11.63
C PHE A 453 -17.39 -1.99 -10.46
N GLY A 454 -16.80 -0.79 -10.37
CA GLY A 454 -17.18 0.20 -9.37
C GLY A 454 -18.63 0.65 -9.46
N LYS A 455 -19.17 0.79 -10.69
CA LYS A 455 -20.58 1.14 -10.93
C LYS A 455 -21.56 0.08 -10.42
N LEU A 456 -21.13 -1.16 -10.21
CA LEU A 456 -21.96 -2.20 -9.58
C LEU A 456 -22.33 -1.85 -8.14
N LEU A 457 -21.50 -1.04 -7.45
CA LEU A 457 -21.72 -0.61 -6.06
C LEU A 457 -22.19 0.84 -5.95
N ILE A 458 -21.88 1.69 -6.94
CA ILE A 458 -22.26 3.10 -6.97
C ILE A 458 -23.16 3.34 -8.18
N LYS A 459 -24.46 3.54 -7.91
CA LYS A 459 -25.42 3.92 -8.94
C LYS A 459 -25.15 5.35 -9.42
N ASP A 460 -25.41 5.60 -10.70
CA ASP A 460 -25.40 6.94 -11.33
C ASP A 460 -24.03 7.66 -11.39
N ALA A 461 -22.92 6.92 -11.26
CA ALA A 461 -21.58 7.50 -11.43
C ALA A 461 -21.34 7.89 -12.91
N ASN A 462 -21.33 9.19 -13.20
CA ASN A 462 -20.92 9.72 -14.50
C ASN A 462 -19.39 9.86 -14.54
N ILE A 463 -18.73 8.86 -15.13
CA ILE A 463 -17.26 8.79 -15.18
C ILE A 463 -16.78 9.22 -16.56
N LYS A 464 -16.00 10.30 -16.61
CA LYS A 464 -15.25 10.69 -17.80
C LYS A 464 -13.84 10.08 -17.74
N GLU A 465 -13.47 9.40 -18.82
CA GLU A 465 -12.20 8.72 -18.99
C GLU A 465 -11.54 9.16 -20.30
N ILE A 466 -10.22 9.37 -20.28
CA ILE A 466 -9.42 9.61 -21.49
C ILE A 466 -8.41 8.48 -21.69
N LYS A 467 -8.46 7.87 -22.89
CA LYS A 467 -7.44 6.92 -23.35
C LYS A 467 -6.20 7.69 -23.82
N LEU A 468 -5.10 7.54 -23.10
CA LEU A 468 -3.84 8.22 -23.43
C LEU A 468 -3.19 7.67 -24.71
N LEU A 469 -3.40 6.38 -24.98
CA LEU A 469 -2.99 5.71 -26.20
C LEU A 469 -4.24 5.22 -26.95
N PRO A 470 -4.95 6.09 -27.70
CA PRO A 470 -6.22 5.74 -28.33
C PRO A 470 -6.09 4.66 -29.42
N ASP A 471 -4.92 4.55 -30.05
CA ASP A 471 -4.59 3.58 -31.10
C ASP A 471 -3.98 2.27 -30.55
N TYR A 472 -4.16 1.96 -29.26
CA TYR A 472 -3.54 0.80 -28.61
C TYR A 472 -3.81 -0.53 -29.32
N GLU A 473 -5.01 -0.73 -29.87
CA GLU A 473 -5.40 -1.95 -30.61
C GLU A 473 -4.46 -2.26 -31.78
N SER A 474 -3.94 -1.23 -32.44
CA SER A 474 -2.97 -1.39 -33.53
C SER A 474 -1.63 -1.94 -33.05
N TYR A 475 -1.24 -1.63 -31.80
CA TYR A 475 -0.02 -2.17 -31.18
C TYR A 475 -0.18 -3.63 -30.77
N PHE A 476 -1.41 -4.11 -30.51
CA PHE A 476 -1.68 -5.51 -30.17
C PHE A 476 -1.88 -6.38 -31.41
N SER A 477 -2.70 -5.94 -32.36
CA SER A 477 -3.02 -6.71 -33.58
C SER A 477 -1.81 -7.00 -34.48
N GLN A 478 -0.77 -6.16 -34.41
CA GLN A 478 0.49 -6.37 -35.13
C GLN A 478 1.47 -7.33 -34.42
N LEU A 479 1.12 -7.83 -33.24
CA LEU A 479 2.00 -8.73 -32.50
C LEU A 479 1.85 -10.15 -33.03
N THR A 480 2.97 -10.68 -33.52
CA THR A 480 3.10 -12.06 -33.99
C THR A 480 4.09 -12.84 -33.13
N ARG A 481 4.34 -12.42 -31.87
CA ARG A 481 5.42 -13.02 -31.06
C ARG A 481 5.01 -14.37 -30.51
N THR A 482 3.77 -14.51 -30.04
CA THR A 482 3.30 -15.72 -29.36
C THR A 482 1.96 -16.24 -29.85
N LYS A 483 1.64 -17.48 -29.49
CA LYS A 483 0.29 -18.05 -29.51
C LYS A 483 0.04 -18.90 -28.28
N LEU A 484 -1.18 -18.86 -27.74
CA LEU A 484 -1.62 -19.78 -26.70
C LEU A 484 -2.12 -21.06 -27.34
N ILE A 485 -1.72 -22.20 -26.79
CA ILE A 485 -2.14 -23.54 -27.22
C ILE A 485 -2.77 -24.25 -26.02
N PRO A 486 -4.10 -24.25 -25.89
CA PRO A 486 -4.79 -24.94 -24.81
C PRO A 486 -4.67 -26.47 -24.94
N ILE A 487 -4.17 -27.12 -23.89
CA ILE A 487 -4.14 -28.58 -23.72
C ILE A 487 -4.87 -28.86 -22.40
N LEU A 488 -6.19 -28.67 -22.44
CA LEU A 488 -7.09 -28.64 -21.27
C LEU A 488 -8.16 -29.73 -21.31
N ASP A 489 -8.11 -30.61 -22.32
CA ASP A 489 -9.01 -31.76 -22.52
C ASP A 489 -8.86 -32.82 -21.42
N LYS A 490 -7.67 -32.89 -20.80
CA LYS A 490 -7.37 -33.81 -19.71
C LYS A 490 -6.52 -33.14 -18.62
N GLU A 491 -6.74 -33.56 -17.38
CA GLU A 491 -5.81 -33.30 -16.27
C GLU A 491 -4.56 -34.19 -16.40
N LEU A 492 -3.38 -33.56 -16.43
CA LEU A 492 -2.09 -34.23 -16.50
C LEU A 492 -1.54 -34.46 -15.10
N ASN A 493 -1.14 -35.69 -14.79
CA ASN A 493 -0.29 -35.93 -13.64
C ASN A 493 1.16 -35.45 -13.90
N GLN A 494 2.01 -35.48 -12.87
CA GLN A 494 3.40 -35.02 -13.00
C GLN A 494 4.15 -35.75 -14.13
N ASP A 495 4.07 -37.08 -14.20
CA ASP A 495 4.79 -37.86 -15.21
C ASP A 495 4.28 -37.60 -16.63
N GLU A 496 2.98 -37.40 -16.80
CA GLU A 496 2.35 -37.05 -18.07
C GLU A 496 2.78 -35.66 -18.53
N PHE A 497 2.84 -34.69 -17.61
CA PHE A 497 3.37 -33.36 -17.92
C PHE A 497 4.83 -33.43 -18.36
N ILE A 498 5.68 -34.19 -17.64
CA ILE A 498 7.10 -34.33 -17.98
C ILE A 498 7.27 -34.97 -19.37
N LYS A 499 6.46 -36.00 -19.69
CA LYS A 499 6.45 -36.60 -21.03
C LYS A 499 6.06 -35.58 -22.11
N LEU A 500 5.01 -34.78 -21.86
CA LEU A 500 4.58 -33.73 -22.78
C LEU A 500 5.66 -32.65 -22.98
N PHE A 501 6.31 -32.23 -21.89
CA PHE A 501 7.42 -31.28 -21.93
C PHE A 501 8.55 -31.79 -22.86
N PHE A 502 9.06 -33.00 -22.63
CA PHE A 502 10.13 -33.57 -23.46
C PHE A 502 9.69 -33.89 -24.89
N GLN A 503 8.39 -34.08 -25.15
CA GLN A 503 7.86 -34.25 -26.50
C GLN A 503 7.87 -32.95 -27.31
N LYS A 504 7.62 -31.81 -26.66
CA LYS A 504 7.47 -30.51 -27.32
C LYS A 504 8.75 -29.68 -27.30
N TRP A 505 9.61 -29.86 -26.30
CA TRP A 505 10.84 -29.11 -26.13
C TRP A 505 11.96 -29.58 -27.06
N GLN A 506 12.72 -28.62 -27.60
CA GLN A 506 13.95 -28.86 -28.35
C GLN A 506 15.16 -28.33 -27.58
N GLN A 507 16.27 -29.07 -27.55
CA GLN A 507 17.44 -28.75 -26.70
C GLN A 507 18.07 -27.37 -26.99
N ASN A 508 17.89 -26.82 -28.20
CA ASN A 508 18.35 -25.50 -28.60
C ASN A 508 17.43 -24.35 -28.16
N GLN A 509 16.33 -24.64 -27.45
CA GLN A 509 15.33 -23.65 -27.05
C GLN A 509 15.31 -23.46 -25.53
N SER A 510 15.28 -22.19 -25.13
CA SER A 510 15.02 -21.81 -23.74
C SER A 510 13.53 -21.92 -23.40
N VAL A 511 13.19 -22.51 -22.26
CA VAL A 511 11.79 -22.77 -21.85
C VAL A 511 11.51 -22.18 -20.48
N LEU A 512 10.32 -21.57 -20.36
CA LEU A 512 9.74 -21.19 -19.09
C LEU A 512 8.62 -22.18 -18.70
N ILE A 513 8.67 -22.73 -17.49
CA ILE A 513 7.61 -23.57 -16.93
C ILE A 513 7.05 -22.85 -15.71
N VAL A 514 5.77 -22.49 -15.73
CA VAL A 514 5.11 -21.79 -14.64
C VAL A 514 3.96 -22.63 -14.13
N VAL A 515 3.99 -22.97 -12.84
CA VAL A 515 2.93 -23.74 -12.18
C VAL A 515 2.40 -23.02 -10.94
N ASN A 516 1.18 -23.36 -10.54
CA ASN A 516 0.44 -22.57 -9.55
C ASN A 516 0.89 -22.74 -8.09
N THR A 517 1.68 -23.79 -7.76
CA THR A 517 2.07 -24.08 -6.38
C THR A 517 3.56 -24.37 -6.26
N ILE A 518 4.13 -23.99 -5.11
CA ILE A 518 5.55 -24.24 -4.79
C ILE A 518 5.86 -25.73 -4.84
N LYS A 519 5.09 -26.60 -4.18
CA LYS A 519 5.35 -28.05 -4.19
C LYS A 519 5.40 -28.62 -5.61
N ARG A 520 4.46 -28.24 -6.47
CA ARG A 520 4.43 -28.72 -7.86
C ARG A 520 5.65 -28.25 -8.62
N SER A 521 6.03 -26.98 -8.46
CA SER A 521 7.21 -26.42 -9.12
C SER A 521 8.50 -27.16 -8.71
N ILE A 522 8.65 -27.53 -7.43
CA ILE A 522 9.78 -28.30 -6.92
C ILE A 522 9.79 -29.73 -7.51
N GLY A 523 8.63 -30.39 -7.53
CA GLY A 523 8.50 -31.74 -8.09
C GLY A 523 8.88 -31.80 -9.57
N ILE A 524 8.39 -30.85 -10.37
CA ILE A 524 8.74 -30.72 -11.79
C ILE A 524 10.22 -30.39 -11.97
N PHE A 525 10.76 -29.43 -11.21
CA PHE A 525 12.18 -29.07 -11.28
C PHE A 525 13.09 -30.27 -11.04
N ASN A 526 12.84 -31.02 -9.97
CA ASN A 526 13.65 -32.19 -9.61
C ASN A 526 13.57 -33.30 -10.65
N GLU A 527 12.38 -33.58 -11.19
CA GLU A 527 12.21 -34.64 -12.20
C GLU A 527 12.84 -34.26 -13.54
N ILE A 528 12.68 -33.02 -14.00
CA ILE A 528 13.37 -32.55 -15.22
C ILE A 528 14.89 -32.63 -15.02
N LYS A 529 15.41 -32.12 -13.89
CA LYS A 529 16.85 -32.16 -13.59
C LYS A 529 17.40 -33.59 -13.62
N LYS A 530 16.69 -34.53 -13.01
CA LYS A 530 17.03 -35.96 -13.03
C LYS A 530 17.04 -36.54 -14.45
N GLN A 531 16.05 -36.21 -15.28
CA GLN A 531 15.98 -36.70 -16.65
C GLN A 531 17.03 -36.07 -17.58
N LEU A 532 17.40 -34.80 -17.37
CA LEU A 532 18.50 -34.17 -18.10
C LEU A 532 19.82 -34.89 -17.84
N ILE A 533 20.11 -35.24 -16.58
CA ILE A 533 21.29 -36.02 -16.20
C ILE A 533 21.23 -37.42 -16.83
N ALA A 534 20.11 -38.12 -16.70
CA ALA A 534 19.97 -39.49 -17.21
C ALA A 534 20.04 -39.59 -18.75
N LYS A 535 19.69 -38.51 -19.46
CA LYS A 535 19.74 -38.40 -20.93
C LYS A 535 21.02 -37.71 -21.43
N GLU A 536 21.95 -37.34 -20.53
CA GLU A 536 23.19 -36.63 -20.84
C GLU A 536 22.97 -35.31 -21.63
N ILE A 537 21.91 -34.57 -21.29
CA ILE A 537 21.56 -33.31 -21.94
C ILE A 537 22.18 -32.14 -21.16
N ASP A 538 23.14 -31.43 -21.76
CA ASP A 538 23.79 -30.25 -21.18
C ASP A 538 22.96 -28.97 -21.40
N VAL A 539 21.85 -28.87 -20.67
CA VAL A 539 21.05 -27.64 -20.58
C VAL A 539 20.86 -27.28 -19.11
N PRO A 540 21.24 -26.07 -18.67
CA PRO A 540 21.02 -25.66 -17.29
C PRO A 540 19.54 -25.52 -16.98
N ILE A 541 19.18 -25.95 -15.77
CA ILE A 541 17.85 -25.77 -15.20
C ILE A 541 17.96 -24.89 -13.94
N TYR A 542 17.05 -23.92 -13.83
CA TYR A 542 16.94 -23.00 -12.71
C TYR A 542 15.56 -23.06 -12.08
N TYR A 543 15.46 -22.62 -10.82
CA TYR A 543 14.23 -22.61 -10.03
C TYR A 543 13.94 -21.22 -9.47
N LEU A 544 12.68 -20.75 -9.55
CA LEU A 544 12.28 -19.45 -9.01
C LEU A 544 10.90 -19.51 -8.33
N SER A 545 10.83 -19.23 -7.03
CA SER A 545 9.55 -19.06 -6.33
C SER A 545 9.72 -18.18 -5.10
N THR A 546 8.64 -17.87 -4.39
CA THR A 546 8.67 -17.22 -3.06
C THR A 546 9.25 -18.12 -1.96
N ASN A 547 9.49 -19.40 -2.23
CA ASN A 547 10.08 -20.36 -1.29
C ASN A 547 11.58 -20.13 -1.04
N ILE A 548 12.24 -19.39 -1.95
CA ILE A 548 13.64 -18.98 -1.82
C ILE A 548 13.73 -17.52 -1.39
N VAL A 549 14.73 -17.20 -0.56
CA VAL A 549 14.91 -15.85 0.01
C VAL A 549 15.08 -14.79 -1.10
N PRO A 550 14.62 -13.54 -0.88
CA PRO A 550 14.75 -12.45 -1.86
C PRO A 550 16.15 -12.26 -2.44
N LEU A 551 17.21 -12.41 -1.64
CA LEU A 551 18.59 -12.33 -2.12
C LEU A 551 18.88 -13.36 -3.22
N GLN A 552 18.55 -14.64 -2.97
CA GLN A 552 18.78 -15.72 -3.92
C GLN A 552 17.93 -15.57 -5.18
N ARG A 553 16.66 -15.12 -5.05
CA ARG A 553 15.82 -14.81 -6.22
C ARG A 553 16.51 -13.82 -7.16
N GLY A 554 17.10 -12.75 -6.60
CA GLY A 554 17.85 -11.78 -7.38
C GLY A 554 19.06 -12.37 -8.11
N ILE A 555 19.76 -13.31 -7.46
CA ILE A 555 20.89 -14.04 -8.05
C ILE A 555 20.42 -14.93 -9.21
N VAL A 556 19.41 -15.78 -8.98
CA VAL A 556 18.84 -16.67 -10.02
C VAL A 556 18.39 -15.87 -11.23
N ILE A 557 17.66 -14.76 -11.03
CA ILE A 557 17.21 -13.89 -12.12
C ILE A 557 18.40 -13.36 -12.92
N LYS A 558 19.48 -12.95 -12.26
CA LYS A 558 20.70 -12.46 -12.92
C LYS A 558 21.39 -13.58 -13.72
N GLU A 559 21.51 -14.77 -13.15
CA GLU A 559 22.14 -15.92 -13.81
C GLU A 559 21.35 -16.38 -15.03
N VAL A 560 20.02 -16.50 -14.90
CA VAL A 560 19.13 -16.82 -16.03
C VAL A 560 19.25 -15.77 -17.12
N ARG A 561 19.28 -14.48 -16.77
CA ARG A 561 19.44 -13.39 -17.74
C ARG A 561 20.76 -13.50 -18.51
N GLU A 562 21.87 -13.77 -17.83
CA GLU A 562 23.18 -13.92 -18.50
C GLU A 562 23.25 -15.20 -19.34
N ALA A 563 22.66 -16.30 -18.86
CA ALA A 563 22.62 -17.56 -19.59
C ALA A 563 21.78 -17.46 -20.87
N LEU A 564 20.61 -16.79 -20.81
CA LEU A 564 19.72 -16.57 -21.97
C LEU A 564 20.39 -15.83 -23.14
N LYS A 565 21.48 -15.10 -22.92
CA LYS A 565 22.25 -14.44 -23.99
C LYS A 565 23.07 -15.41 -24.83
N ASN A 566 23.50 -16.53 -24.25
CA ASN A 566 24.56 -17.36 -24.81
C ASN A 566 24.19 -18.85 -24.97
N ARG A 567 23.20 -19.35 -24.22
CA ARG A 567 22.81 -20.76 -24.27
C ARG A 567 21.32 -20.99 -23.92
N PRO A 568 20.74 -22.13 -24.34
CA PRO A 568 19.41 -22.56 -23.92
C PRO A 568 19.34 -22.72 -22.39
N VAL A 569 18.18 -22.40 -21.80
CA VAL A 569 17.95 -22.58 -20.36
C VAL A 569 16.54 -23.08 -20.10
N ILE A 570 16.36 -23.87 -19.04
CA ILE A 570 15.04 -24.21 -18.52
C ILE A 570 14.85 -23.44 -17.20
N LEU A 571 13.77 -22.69 -17.08
CA LEU A 571 13.38 -22.07 -15.81
C LEU A 571 12.05 -22.65 -15.35
N VAL A 572 12.04 -23.27 -14.17
CA VAL A 572 10.81 -23.69 -13.48
C VAL A 572 10.47 -22.64 -12.43
N SER A 573 9.26 -22.10 -12.47
CA SER A 573 8.83 -21.00 -11.61
C SER A 573 7.39 -21.15 -11.11
N THR A 574 7.06 -20.43 -10.05
CA THR A 574 5.67 -20.06 -9.74
C THR A 574 5.31 -18.70 -10.38
N GLN A 575 4.20 -18.09 -9.97
CA GLN A 575 3.75 -16.74 -10.38
C GLN A 575 4.80 -15.64 -10.10
N THR A 576 5.85 -15.95 -9.32
CA THR A 576 6.97 -15.03 -9.03
C THR A 576 7.61 -14.44 -10.29
N ILE A 577 7.61 -15.17 -11.42
CA ILE A 577 8.16 -14.68 -12.71
C ILE A 577 7.28 -13.61 -13.38
N GLU A 578 6.00 -13.58 -13.05
CA GLU A 578 5.03 -12.63 -13.64
C GLU A 578 5.35 -11.19 -13.17
N ALA A 579 5.94 -11.05 -11.97
CA ALA A 579 6.30 -9.79 -11.30
C ALA A 579 7.51 -9.04 -11.92
N GLY A 580 7.35 -8.55 -13.15
CA GLY A 580 8.23 -7.54 -13.78
C GLY A 580 9.64 -8.01 -14.15
N VAL A 581 9.93 -9.31 -14.13
CA VAL A 581 11.26 -9.82 -14.45
C VAL A 581 11.54 -9.76 -15.96
N ASP A 582 12.57 -9.02 -16.37
CA ASP A 582 12.95 -8.88 -17.77
C ASP A 582 13.77 -10.10 -18.26
N LEU A 583 13.06 -11.15 -18.68
CA LEU A 583 13.57 -12.39 -19.28
C LEU A 583 12.78 -12.72 -20.56
N ASP A 584 13.43 -13.41 -21.50
CA ASP A 584 12.87 -13.71 -22.83
C ASP A 584 13.17 -15.16 -23.28
N PHE A 585 12.14 -16.01 -23.29
CA PHE A 585 12.20 -17.44 -23.59
C PHE A 585 11.69 -17.78 -25.01
N HIS A 586 11.97 -18.98 -25.52
CA HIS A 586 11.47 -19.44 -26.83
C HIS A 586 10.07 -20.04 -26.76
N MET A 587 9.68 -20.58 -25.61
CA MET A 587 8.36 -21.17 -25.39
C MET A 587 8.06 -21.19 -23.89
N ALA A 588 6.78 -21.41 -23.54
CA ALA A 588 6.39 -21.64 -22.16
C ALA A 588 5.38 -22.77 -21.99
N PHE A 589 5.38 -23.36 -20.80
CA PHE A 589 4.31 -24.20 -20.27
C PHE A 589 3.72 -23.47 -19.06
N ARG A 590 2.42 -23.17 -19.10
CA ARG A 590 1.71 -22.51 -18.01
C ARG A 590 0.62 -23.45 -17.50
N ASP A 591 0.68 -23.79 -16.22
CA ASP A 591 -0.45 -24.42 -15.55
C ASP A 591 -1.66 -23.48 -15.60
N PHE A 592 -2.85 -24.04 -15.74
CA PHE A 592 -4.08 -23.30 -15.97
C PHE A 592 -4.31 -22.27 -14.86
N ALA A 593 -4.54 -21.03 -15.25
CA ALA A 593 -4.62 -19.87 -14.36
C ALA A 593 -5.61 -18.84 -14.96
N PRO A 594 -5.99 -17.79 -14.21
CA PRO A 594 -6.73 -16.67 -14.76
C PRO A 594 -6.06 -16.10 -16.02
N LEU A 595 -6.87 -15.56 -16.92
CA LEU A 595 -6.44 -15.15 -18.26
C LEU A 595 -5.31 -14.12 -18.24
N ASP A 596 -5.35 -13.17 -17.31
CA ASP A 596 -4.33 -12.14 -17.15
C ASP A 596 -2.96 -12.75 -16.77
N SER A 597 -2.94 -13.76 -15.89
CA SER A 597 -1.72 -14.49 -15.51
C SER A 597 -1.13 -15.26 -16.70
N ILE A 598 -1.99 -15.82 -17.54
CA ILE A 598 -1.58 -16.50 -18.79
C ILE A 598 -0.95 -15.50 -19.77
N ILE A 599 -1.59 -14.35 -19.99
CA ILE A 599 -1.07 -13.30 -20.88
C ILE A 599 0.24 -12.71 -20.34
N GLN A 600 0.38 -12.55 -19.02
CA GLN A 600 1.63 -12.11 -18.38
C GLN A 600 2.77 -13.10 -18.61
N THR A 601 2.50 -14.41 -18.53
CA THR A 601 3.46 -15.46 -18.87
C THR A 601 3.84 -15.41 -20.34
N ALA A 602 2.86 -15.26 -21.24
CA ALA A 602 3.10 -15.10 -22.68
C ALA A 602 4.00 -13.89 -22.99
N GLY A 603 3.88 -12.80 -22.21
CA GLY A 603 4.76 -11.62 -22.30
C GLY A 603 6.23 -11.84 -21.93
N ARG A 604 6.61 -13.05 -21.49
CA ARG A 604 7.99 -13.51 -21.26
C ARG A 604 8.50 -14.45 -22.37
N VAL A 605 7.66 -14.77 -23.35
CA VAL A 605 8.01 -15.63 -24.48
C VAL A 605 8.16 -14.75 -25.73
N ASN A 606 9.27 -14.91 -26.44
CA ASN A 606 9.63 -14.14 -27.63
C ASN A 606 9.41 -12.63 -27.44
N ARG A 607 9.75 -12.14 -26.26
CA ARG A 607 9.49 -10.79 -25.78
C ARG A 607 10.11 -9.73 -26.71
N GLU A 608 11.31 -10.00 -27.22
CA GLU A 608 12.01 -9.14 -28.18
C GLU A 608 11.54 -9.32 -29.63
N GLY A 609 10.72 -10.33 -29.94
CA GLY A 609 10.25 -10.63 -31.30
C GLY A 609 11.33 -11.19 -32.23
N LYS A 610 12.47 -11.65 -31.69
CA LYS A 610 13.62 -12.15 -32.46
C LYS A 610 13.66 -13.67 -32.63
N LYS A 611 12.71 -14.40 -32.05
CA LYS A 611 12.68 -15.88 -32.00
C LYS A 611 11.70 -16.50 -33.01
N GLY A 612 11.42 -15.79 -34.10
CA GLY A 612 10.43 -16.16 -35.10
C GLY A 612 9.03 -15.63 -34.77
N GLU A 613 8.02 -16.13 -35.47
CA GLU A 613 6.62 -15.79 -35.21
C GLU A 613 5.90 -16.93 -34.46
N TYR A 614 4.94 -16.55 -33.62
CA TYR A 614 4.02 -17.43 -32.91
C TYR A 614 4.71 -18.50 -32.06
N SER A 615 5.67 -18.07 -31.26
CA SER A 615 6.29 -18.89 -30.23
C SER A 615 5.22 -19.47 -29.28
N PRO A 616 5.24 -20.78 -29.00
CA PRO A 616 4.11 -21.44 -28.34
C PRO A 616 4.13 -21.23 -26.83
N VAL A 617 2.93 -20.98 -26.29
CA VAL A 617 2.63 -20.97 -24.86
C VAL A 617 1.58 -22.06 -24.61
N TYR A 618 2.02 -23.20 -24.10
CA TYR A 618 1.14 -24.33 -23.81
C TYR A 618 0.42 -24.12 -22.49
N ILE A 619 -0.90 -24.13 -22.52
CA ILE A 619 -1.73 -24.02 -21.31
C ILE A 619 -2.17 -25.43 -20.92
N VAL A 620 -1.68 -25.91 -19.79
CA VAL A 620 -1.90 -27.29 -19.32
C VAL A 620 -2.65 -27.30 -18.01
N LYS A 621 -3.37 -28.38 -17.70
CA LYS A 621 -4.02 -28.56 -16.40
C LYS A 621 -3.30 -29.63 -15.58
N VAL A 622 -2.47 -29.22 -14.62
CA VAL A 622 -1.59 -30.15 -13.88
C VAL A 622 -2.15 -30.47 -12.48
N GLU A 623 -2.99 -31.52 -12.38
CA GLU A 623 -3.61 -32.09 -11.15
C GLU A 623 -4.30 -31.13 -10.15
N LYS A 624 -5.09 -31.69 -9.20
CA LYS A 624 -6.05 -30.97 -8.34
C LYS A 624 -5.49 -30.07 -7.23
N ASP A 625 -4.17 -30.02 -7.03
CA ASP A 625 -3.55 -29.21 -5.96
C ASP A 625 -3.82 -27.70 -6.11
N SER A 626 -4.23 -27.26 -7.31
CA SER A 626 -4.49 -25.86 -7.61
C SER A 626 -5.83 -25.35 -7.09
N SER A 627 -6.78 -26.19 -6.67
CA SER A 627 -8.17 -25.78 -6.35
C SER A 627 -8.31 -24.68 -5.28
N HIS A 628 -7.23 -24.38 -4.54
CA HIS A 628 -7.19 -23.34 -3.49
C HIS A 628 -6.51 -22.01 -3.91
N VAL A 629 -5.90 -21.92 -5.10
CA VAL A 629 -5.06 -20.76 -5.48
C VAL A 629 -5.83 -19.64 -6.18
N TYR A 630 -6.90 -19.98 -6.90
CA TYR A 630 -7.75 -19.02 -7.61
C TYR A 630 -9.20 -19.47 -7.45
N ASP A 631 -10.12 -18.51 -7.35
CA ASP A 631 -11.56 -18.78 -7.24
C ASP A 631 -12.05 -19.70 -8.38
N LEU A 632 -12.89 -20.68 -8.03
CA LEU A 632 -13.45 -21.68 -8.95
C LEU A 632 -14.21 -21.05 -10.12
N MET A 633 -14.78 -19.85 -9.93
CA MET A 633 -15.53 -19.15 -10.97
C MET A 633 -14.62 -18.54 -12.05
N LEU A 634 -13.49 -17.91 -11.68
CA LEU A 634 -12.51 -17.30 -12.62
C LEU A 634 -11.97 -18.33 -13.63
N ARG A 635 -11.83 -19.55 -13.12
CA ARG A 635 -11.36 -20.72 -13.87
C ARG A 635 -12.37 -21.21 -14.89
N SER A 636 -13.66 -21.04 -14.64
CA SER A 636 -14.70 -21.60 -15.49
C SER A 636 -14.79 -20.83 -16.81
N ASP A 637 -14.82 -19.50 -16.75
CA ASP A 637 -14.83 -18.65 -17.95
C ASP A 637 -13.56 -18.80 -18.78
N THR A 638 -12.39 -18.72 -18.12
CA THR A 638 -11.12 -18.85 -18.82
C THR A 638 -11.02 -20.22 -19.51
N LEU A 639 -11.51 -21.28 -18.85
CA LEU A 639 -11.53 -22.63 -19.42
C LEU A 639 -12.47 -22.70 -20.62
N GLU A 640 -13.71 -22.22 -20.49
CA GLU A 640 -14.69 -22.24 -21.57
C GLU A 640 -14.17 -21.48 -22.80
N MET A 641 -13.61 -20.29 -22.59
CA MET A 641 -13.06 -19.46 -23.65
C MET A 641 -11.85 -20.11 -24.33
N MET A 642 -10.99 -20.80 -23.57
CA MET A 642 -9.83 -21.50 -24.14
C MET A 642 -10.21 -22.80 -24.85
N LEU A 643 -11.22 -23.53 -24.40
CA LEU A 643 -11.68 -24.76 -25.06
C LEU A 643 -12.37 -24.51 -26.41
N GLN A 644 -12.76 -23.26 -26.70
CA GLN A 644 -13.40 -22.88 -27.97
C GLN A 644 -12.41 -22.80 -29.15
N GLN A 645 -11.09 -22.76 -28.91
CA GLN A 645 -10.08 -22.57 -29.95
C GLN A 645 -8.85 -23.47 -29.72
N GLU A 646 -8.35 -24.09 -30.79
CA GLU A 646 -7.12 -24.90 -30.73
C GLU A 646 -5.86 -24.03 -30.56
N GLU A 647 -5.83 -22.85 -31.20
CA GLU A 647 -4.75 -21.89 -31.10
C GLU A 647 -5.31 -20.47 -31.00
N ILE A 648 -4.75 -19.66 -30.10
CA ILE A 648 -5.11 -18.26 -29.92
C ILE A 648 -3.88 -17.41 -30.22
N TYR A 649 -3.91 -16.64 -31.30
CA TYR A 649 -2.80 -15.75 -31.69
C TYR A 649 -2.75 -14.48 -30.83
N GLU A 650 -1.55 -13.96 -30.59
CA GLU A 650 -1.32 -12.79 -29.73
C GLU A 650 -2.14 -11.56 -30.08
N GLY A 651 -2.38 -11.30 -31.37
CA GLY A 651 -3.25 -10.21 -31.82
C GLY A 651 -4.68 -10.26 -31.26
N ASN A 652 -5.15 -11.43 -30.82
CA ASN A 652 -6.48 -11.65 -30.26
C ASN A 652 -6.52 -11.66 -28.72
N TYR A 653 -5.37 -11.51 -28.03
CA TYR A 653 -5.35 -11.55 -26.56
C TYR A 653 -6.18 -10.41 -25.94
N GLY A 654 -6.20 -9.23 -26.58
CA GLY A 654 -7.01 -8.09 -26.14
C GLY A 654 -8.51 -8.40 -26.16
N VAL A 655 -9.00 -8.93 -27.28
CA VAL A 655 -10.41 -9.34 -27.45
C VAL A 655 -10.79 -10.42 -26.43
N LEU A 656 -9.88 -11.37 -26.20
CA LEU A 656 -10.07 -12.41 -25.19
C LEU A 656 -10.18 -11.81 -23.78
N ALA A 657 -9.34 -10.84 -23.45
CA ALA A 657 -9.40 -10.15 -22.15
C ALA A 657 -10.68 -9.33 -21.97
N GLU A 658 -11.14 -8.63 -23.01
CA GLU A 658 -12.40 -7.87 -22.98
C GLU A 658 -13.60 -8.80 -22.72
N LYS A 659 -13.71 -9.90 -23.48
CA LYS A 659 -14.78 -10.90 -23.27
C LYS A 659 -14.76 -11.49 -21.86
N TYR A 660 -13.59 -11.74 -21.30
CA TYR A 660 -13.45 -12.23 -19.92
C TYR A 660 -14.04 -11.23 -18.92
N TYR A 661 -13.71 -9.94 -19.04
CA TYR A 661 -14.22 -8.93 -18.12
C TYR A 661 -15.71 -8.64 -18.32
N ASP A 662 -16.25 -8.76 -19.54
CA ASP A 662 -17.69 -8.65 -19.79
C ASP A 662 -18.45 -9.76 -19.05
N ASN A 663 -18.02 -11.02 -19.19
CA ASN A 663 -18.60 -12.15 -18.44
C ASN A 663 -18.50 -11.94 -16.92
N ALA A 664 -17.37 -11.40 -16.45
CA ALA A 664 -17.17 -11.11 -15.04
C ALA A 664 -18.08 -10.00 -14.51
N LEU A 665 -18.36 -8.97 -15.32
CA LEU A 665 -19.33 -7.92 -14.98
C LEU A 665 -20.76 -8.44 -14.92
N GLU A 666 -21.13 -9.39 -15.80
CA GLU A 666 -22.46 -10.01 -15.81
C GLU A 666 -22.75 -10.80 -14.52
N ARG A 667 -21.73 -11.34 -13.86
CA ARG A 667 -21.88 -11.97 -12.53
C ARG A 667 -22.28 -11.00 -11.42
N GLY A 668 -22.02 -9.70 -11.59
CA GLY A 668 -22.25 -8.68 -10.58
C GLY A 668 -21.14 -8.59 -9.52
N ALA A 669 -21.39 -7.82 -8.46
CA ALA A 669 -20.40 -7.59 -7.41
C ALA A 669 -20.27 -8.82 -6.49
N SER A 670 -19.03 -9.19 -6.17
CA SER A 670 -18.76 -10.26 -5.20
C SER A 670 -19.36 -9.96 -3.82
N ASP A 671 -19.63 -11.01 -3.03
CA ASP A 671 -20.09 -10.87 -1.65
C ASP A 671 -19.09 -10.10 -0.79
N THR A 672 -17.79 -10.39 -0.94
CA THR A 672 -16.72 -9.70 -0.22
C THR A 672 -16.72 -8.19 -0.52
N SER A 673 -16.79 -7.79 -1.80
CA SER A 673 -16.85 -6.37 -2.16
C SER A 673 -18.16 -5.72 -1.67
N SER A 674 -19.28 -6.43 -1.80
CA SER A 674 -20.58 -5.95 -1.35
C SER A 674 -20.61 -5.70 0.16
N LYS A 675 -20.02 -6.60 0.95
CA LYS A 675 -19.89 -6.47 2.41
C LYS A 675 -19.01 -5.28 2.78
N LEU A 676 -17.80 -5.20 2.22
CA LEU A 676 -16.85 -4.10 2.49
C LEU A 676 -17.46 -2.73 2.16
N TRP A 677 -18.24 -2.64 1.08
CA TRP A 677 -18.90 -1.40 0.72
C TRP A 677 -20.09 -1.08 1.64
N LYS A 678 -21.01 -2.02 1.84
CA LYS A 678 -22.26 -1.79 2.58
C LYS A 678 -22.02 -1.63 4.09
N GLU A 679 -21.25 -2.53 4.68
CA GLU A 679 -20.96 -2.53 6.12
C GLU A 679 -19.77 -1.62 6.41
N GLY A 680 -18.67 -1.81 5.69
CA GLY A 680 -17.44 -1.07 5.97
C GLY A 680 -17.51 0.42 5.66
N ILE A 681 -17.93 0.78 4.43
CA ILE A 681 -17.97 2.19 3.99
C ILE A 681 -19.29 2.86 4.37
N LEU A 682 -20.44 2.30 3.98
CA LEU A 682 -21.73 2.98 4.18
C LEU A 682 -22.20 2.97 5.65
N GLN A 683 -21.83 1.97 6.45
CA GLN A 683 -22.17 1.89 7.87
C GLN A 683 -21.00 2.26 8.80
N LEU A 684 -19.84 2.63 8.25
CA LEU A 684 -18.62 2.96 9.01
C LEU A 684 -18.12 1.82 9.92
N ASP A 685 -18.35 0.55 9.54
CA ASP A 685 -17.83 -0.60 10.27
C ASP A 685 -16.36 -0.86 9.94
N PHE A 686 -15.48 -0.28 10.75
CA PHE A 686 -14.04 -0.46 10.62
C PHE A 686 -13.55 -1.90 10.87
N ASN A 687 -14.33 -2.76 11.55
CA ASN A 687 -13.99 -4.17 11.71
C ASN A 687 -14.22 -4.93 10.40
N ALA A 688 -15.36 -4.68 9.73
CA ALA A 688 -15.62 -5.23 8.41
C ALA A 688 -14.53 -4.83 7.42
N LEU A 689 -14.03 -3.58 7.49
CA LEU A 689 -12.92 -3.11 6.66
C LEU A 689 -11.61 -3.88 6.86
N GLU A 690 -11.33 -4.40 8.06
CA GLU A 690 -10.10 -5.17 8.32
C GLU A 690 -10.07 -6.53 7.58
N GLU A 691 -11.20 -6.98 7.02
CA GLU A 691 -11.27 -8.17 6.16
C GLU A 691 -10.66 -7.93 4.77
N PHE A 692 -10.41 -6.68 4.38
CA PHE A 692 -9.73 -6.38 3.12
C PHE A 692 -8.25 -6.81 3.17
N LYS A 693 -7.91 -7.88 2.44
CA LYS A 693 -6.56 -8.45 2.40
C LYS A 693 -6.15 -8.81 0.98
N LEU A 694 -5.29 -7.97 0.40
CA LEU A 694 -4.67 -8.26 -0.91
C LEU A 694 -3.63 -9.38 -0.86
N ILE A 695 -3.08 -9.66 0.33
CA ILE A 695 -2.19 -10.79 0.58
C ILE A 695 -2.76 -11.53 1.78
N ASP A 696 -3.11 -12.80 1.59
CA ASP A 696 -3.49 -13.69 2.68
C ASP A 696 -2.26 -14.00 3.54
N THR A 697 -2.18 -13.33 4.70
CA THR A 697 -1.08 -13.47 5.67
C THR A 697 -1.52 -14.19 6.93
N GLU A 698 -2.80 -14.58 7.07
CA GLU A 698 -3.36 -15.06 8.35
C GLU A 698 -2.77 -16.39 8.84
N ALA A 699 -1.98 -17.07 8.01
CA ALA A 699 -1.30 -18.31 8.40
C ALA A 699 0.22 -18.28 8.22
N ALA A 700 0.81 -17.17 7.73
CA ALA A 700 2.20 -17.11 7.30
C ALA A 700 3.07 -16.36 8.32
N GLU A 701 4.16 -16.99 8.76
CA GLU A 701 5.13 -16.41 9.68
C GLU A 701 6.44 -16.09 8.95
N ASP A 702 7.10 -15.01 9.36
CA ASP A 702 8.40 -14.62 8.82
C ASP A 702 9.50 -15.52 9.41
N VAL A 703 10.24 -16.21 8.54
CA VAL A 703 11.36 -17.08 8.89
C VAL A 703 12.66 -16.49 8.35
N PHE A 704 13.56 -16.06 9.23
CA PHE A 704 14.90 -15.63 8.88
C PHE A 704 15.80 -16.85 8.61
N VAL A 705 16.32 -16.93 7.39
CA VAL A 705 17.24 -17.99 6.96
C VAL A 705 18.68 -17.48 7.06
N GLU A 706 19.47 -18.04 7.98
CA GLU A 706 20.88 -17.67 8.15
C GLU A 706 21.75 -18.32 7.06
N LEU A 707 21.54 -17.86 5.83
CA LEU A 707 22.00 -18.50 4.60
C LEU A 707 23.53 -18.43 4.42
N ASN A 708 24.16 -17.34 4.84
CA ASN A 708 25.58 -17.07 4.60
C ASN A 708 26.20 -16.18 5.69
N GLU A 709 27.49 -15.87 5.55
CA GLU A 709 28.23 -15.02 6.49
C GLU A 709 27.66 -13.60 6.60
N GLU A 710 27.13 -13.02 5.52
CA GLU A 710 26.50 -11.70 5.58
C GLU A 710 25.19 -11.74 6.39
N ALA A 711 24.38 -12.79 6.21
CA ALA A 711 23.20 -13.04 7.03
C ALA A 711 23.57 -13.18 8.52
N THR A 712 24.62 -13.97 8.80
CA THR A 712 25.17 -14.18 10.16
C THR A 712 25.53 -12.84 10.80
N ARG A 713 26.38 -12.04 10.13
CA ARG A 713 26.79 -10.71 10.61
C ARG A 713 25.62 -9.75 10.81
N THR A 714 24.63 -9.82 9.92
CA THR A 714 23.42 -9.00 10.02
C THR A 714 22.61 -9.35 11.26
N ALA A 715 22.46 -10.65 11.55
CA ALA A 715 21.76 -11.14 12.73
C ALA A 715 22.55 -10.88 14.03
N ASP A 716 23.88 -11.04 14.01
CA ASP A 716 24.76 -10.70 15.14
C ASP A 716 24.65 -9.22 15.50
N LEU A 717 24.66 -8.34 14.49
CA LEU A 717 24.47 -6.92 14.71
C LEU A 717 23.05 -6.62 15.25
N TYR A 718 22.01 -7.30 14.75
CA TYR A 718 20.66 -7.17 15.29
C TYR A 718 20.62 -7.53 16.78
N GLU A 719 21.18 -8.67 17.16
CA GLU A 719 21.26 -9.16 18.54
C GLU A 719 22.03 -8.18 19.43
N LYS A 720 23.22 -7.74 19.00
CA LYS A 720 24.07 -6.78 19.71
C LYS A 720 23.31 -5.49 20.04
N VAL A 721 22.64 -4.94 19.03
CA VAL A 721 21.81 -3.73 19.17
C VAL A 721 20.60 -3.99 20.06
N PHE A 722 19.98 -5.17 19.95
CA PHE A 722 18.87 -5.58 20.80
C PHE A 722 19.27 -5.78 22.27
N LYS A 723 20.49 -6.20 22.54
CA LYS A 723 21.03 -6.36 23.91
C LYS A 723 21.59 -5.09 24.53
N ARG A 724 21.66 -3.98 23.76
CA ARG A 724 22.33 -2.72 24.17
C ARG A 724 23.84 -2.86 24.30
N GLU A 725 24.43 -3.79 23.57
CA GLU A 725 25.87 -3.92 23.51
C GLU A 725 26.48 -2.81 22.64
N VAL A 726 27.78 -2.55 22.83
CA VAL A 726 28.51 -1.51 22.12
C VAL A 726 28.68 -1.88 20.65
N VAL A 727 28.16 -1.05 19.75
CA VAL A 727 28.32 -1.20 18.29
C VAL A 727 29.62 -0.54 17.85
N THR A 728 30.40 -1.24 17.03
CA THR A 728 31.66 -0.75 16.45
C THR A 728 31.51 -0.40 14.98
N MET A 729 32.46 0.38 14.44
CA MET A 729 32.49 0.64 12.99
C MET A 729 32.72 -0.60 12.16
N GLU A 730 33.40 -1.60 12.71
CA GLU A 730 33.60 -2.87 12.03
C GLU A 730 32.28 -3.61 11.87
N ASP A 731 31.46 -3.67 12.92
CA ASP A 731 30.12 -4.27 12.86
C ASP A 731 29.25 -3.60 11.76
N LEU A 732 29.24 -2.27 11.71
CA LEU A 732 28.48 -1.51 10.72
C LEU A 732 29.00 -1.69 9.30
N LYS A 733 30.33 -1.68 9.11
CA LYS A 733 30.96 -1.90 7.79
C LYS A 733 30.67 -3.30 7.27
N ASN A 734 30.64 -4.29 8.17
CA ASN A 734 30.39 -5.68 7.83
C ASN A 734 28.97 -5.93 7.28
N VAL A 735 27.98 -5.10 7.65
CA VAL A 735 26.58 -5.24 7.23
C VAL A 735 26.18 -4.24 6.14
N PHE A 736 26.65 -2.98 6.23
CA PHE A 736 26.22 -1.90 5.35
C PHE A 736 27.27 -1.42 4.34
N GLY A 737 28.50 -1.93 4.43
CA GLY A 737 29.65 -1.44 3.66
C GLY A 737 30.18 -0.09 4.17
N LYS A 738 31.07 0.55 3.41
CA LYS A 738 31.56 1.90 3.73
C LYS A 738 30.50 2.95 3.42
N LYS A 739 29.88 3.52 4.45
CA LYS A 739 29.01 4.70 4.34
C LYS A 739 29.36 5.68 5.46
N GLU A 740 29.67 6.92 5.09
CA GLU A 740 29.99 8.01 6.03
C GLU A 740 28.82 8.33 6.98
N SER A 741 27.58 8.08 6.55
CA SER A 741 26.37 8.38 7.33
C SER A 741 26.11 7.43 8.52
N LEU A 742 27.01 6.49 8.84
CA LEU A 742 26.81 5.49 9.90
C LEU A 742 27.64 5.72 11.16
N GLU A 743 28.51 6.74 11.18
CA GLU A 743 29.37 7.03 12.34
C GLU A 743 28.59 7.43 13.60
N GLU A 744 27.36 7.91 13.45
CA GLU A 744 26.48 8.25 14.59
C GLU A 744 26.03 7.02 15.40
N PHE A 745 26.19 5.80 14.86
CA PHE A 745 25.77 4.54 15.47
C PHE A 745 26.90 3.76 16.17
N ILE A 746 28.05 4.40 16.42
CA ILE A 746 29.15 3.81 17.18
C ILE A 746 28.94 4.08 18.68
N HIS A 747 29.37 3.17 19.57
CA HIS A 747 29.29 3.25 21.04
C HIS A 747 27.94 2.84 21.65
N GLU A 748 27.73 3.12 22.95
CA GLU A 748 26.43 2.89 23.61
C GLU A 748 25.35 3.73 22.94
N LEU A 749 24.36 3.05 22.38
CA LEU A 749 23.25 3.67 21.69
C LEU A 749 22.14 4.06 22.66
N ASP A 750 21.70 5.30 22.58
CA ASP A 750 20.42 5.67 23.18
C ASP A 750 19.26 4.85 22.55
N ASN A 751 18.10 4.86 23.20
CA ASN A 751 16.94 4.09 22.70
C ASN A 751 16.56 4.46 21.26
N TYR A 752 16.88 5.67 20.81
CA TYR A 752 16.50 6.18 19.50
C TYR A 752 17.43 5.66 18.40
N ARG A 753 18.75 5.87 18.54
CA ARG A 753 19.75 5.40 17.59
C ARG A 753 19.71 3.89 17.48
N ARG A 754 19.42 3.21 18.59
CA ARG A 754 19.14 1.78 18.62
C ARG A 754 17.94 1.40 17.74
N LYS A 755 16.78 2.05 17.91
CA LYS A 755 15.58 1.77 17.09
C LYS A 755 15.83 2.01 15.60
N THR A 756 16.50 3.11 15.29
CA THR A 756 16.92 3.46 13.94
C THR A 756 17.81 2.39 13.33
N LEU A 757 18.84 1.98 14.08
CA LEU A 757 19.78 0.96 13.62
C LEU A 757 19.09 -0.39 13.46
N LEU A 758 18.23 -0.81 14.40
CA LEU A 758 17.41 -2.02 14.26
C LEU A 758 16.58 -2.00 12.98
N LYS A 759 16.01 -0.86 12.59
CA LYS A 759 15.26 -0.72 11.34
C LYS A 759 16.13 -0.86 10.09
N LEU A 760 17.30 -0.23 10.09
CA LEU A 760 18.27 -0.38 9.00
C LEU A 760 18.71 -1.84 8.87
N ILE A 761 18.93 -2.51 10.00
CA ILE A 761 19.27 -3.94 10.04
C ILE A 761 18.09 -4.79 9.56
N SER A 762 16.85 -4.52 9.99
CA SER A 762 15.66 -5.22 9.51
C SER A 762 15.47 -5.13 7.99
N THR A 763 15.89 -4.01 7.38
CA THR A 763 15.92 -3.86 5.91
C THR A 763 16.93 -4.82 5.27
N LYS A 764 18.04 -5.14 5.95
CA LYS A 764 19.01 -6.14 5.50
C LYS A 764 18.54 -7.56 5.79
N ILE A 765 18.01 -7.83 6.99
CA ILE A 765 17.44 -9.13 7.38
C ILE A 765 16.37 -9.57 6.39
N SER A 766 15.51 -8.66 5.91
CA SER A 766 14.45 -9.01 4.97
C SER A 766 14.93 -9.63 3.65
N ASN A 767 16.18 -9.44 3.25
CA ASN A 767 16.73 -10.11 2.08
C ASN A 767 16.87 -11.63 2.28
N TYR A 768 16.75 -12.09 3.52
CA TYR A 768 16.91 -13.46 4.00
C TYR A 768 15.64 -14.01 4.66
N ILE A 769 14.51 -13.29 4.58
CA ILE A 769 13.23 -13.75 5.12
C ILE A 769 12.45 -14.48 4.02
N ILE A 770 11.90 -15.63 4.38
CA ILE A 770 10.80 -16.30 3.65
C ILE A 770 9.56 -16.32 4.54
N GLN A 771 8.39 -16.52 3.94
CA GLN A 771 7.14 -16.67 4.68
C GLN A 771 6.70 -18.13 4.64
N VAL A 772 6.37 -18.70 5.79
CA VAL A 772 6.04 -20.13 5.93
C VAL A 772 4.80 -20.30 6.79
N ARG A 773 3.92 -21.24 6.44
CA ARG A 773 2.76 -21.58 7.28
C ARG A 773 3.15 -22.49 8.43
N ILE A 774 3.80 -21.91 9.45
CA ILE A 774 4.42 -22.67 10.54
C ILE A 774 3.41 -23.56 11.28
N ASN A 775 2.16 -23.11 11.43
CA ASN A 775 1.11 -23.90 12.10
C ASN A 775 0.69 -25.16 11.31
N GLN A 776 1.03 -25.24 10.03
CA GLN A 776 0.77 -26.40 9.17
C GLN A 776 1.96 -27.38 9.12
N LEU A 777 3.08 -27.05 9.76
CA LEU A 777 4.27 -27.90 9.83
C LEU A 777 4.13 -28.97 10.91
N LYS A 778 4.26 -30.24 10.51
CA LYS A 778 4.32 -31.39 11.44
C LYS A 778 5.75 -31.74 11.88
N LYS A 779 6.73 -31.50 11.02
CA LYS A 779 8.17 -31.66 11.28
C LYS A 779 8.93 -30.46 10.70
N ASN A 780 10.21 -30.32 11.06
CA ASN A 780 11.08 -29.21 10.62
C ASN A 780 10.46 -27.83 10.88
N ARG A 781 9.83 -27.66 12.06
CA ARG A 781 9.37 -26.36 12.52
C ARG A 781 10.58 -25.47 12.83
N PRO A 782 10.73 -24.30 12.19
CA PRO A 782 11.76 -23.34 12.57
C PRO A 782 11.67 -22.98 14.05
N ILE A 783 12.79 -22.62 14.67
CA ILE A 783 12.82 -22.19 16.07
C ILE A 783 12.51 -20.69 16.15
N GLU A 784 12.01 -20.22 17.28
CA GLU A 784 11.83 -18.78 17.49
C GLU A 784 13.17 -18.06 17.43
N PHE A 785 13.19 -16.83 16.90
CA PHE A 785 14.41 -16.03 16.84
C PHE A 785 15.00 -15.74 18.24
N SER A 786 14.18 -15.82 19.29
CA SER A 786 14.61 -15.75 20.70
C SER A 786 15.69 -16.78 21.06
N ALA A 787 15.74 -17.93 20.39
CA ALA A 787 16.79 -18.92 20.56
C ALA A 787 18.18 -18.42 20.10
N ARG A 788 18.22 -17.36 19.29
CA ARG A 788 19.46 -16.66 18.91
C ARG A 788 19.81 -15.64 19.99
N GLY A 789 20.46 -16.15 21.04
CA GLY A 789 21.01 -15.34 22.12
C GLY A 789 19.98 -14.50 22.87
N ASP A 790 18.74 -14.95 23.05
CA ASP A 790 17.70 -14.24 23.81
C ASP A 790 17.24 -12.89 23.20
N ALA A 791 17.57 -12.60 21.94
CA ALA A 791 17.04 -11.43 21.24
C ALA A 791 15.57 -11.66 20.84
N TYR A 792 14.65 -10.85 21.36
CA TYR A 792 13.23 -11.01 21.03
C TYR A 792 12.92 -10.49 19.62
N SER A 793 12.31 -11.34 18.81
CA SER A 793 11.61 -10.98 17.58
C SER A 793 10.44 -11.94 17.35
N GLU A 794 9.35 -11.46 16.75
CA GLU A 794 8.22 -12.31 16.30
C GLU A 794 8.61 -13.23 15.12
N MET A 795 9.80 -13.05 14.55
CA MET A 795 10.31 -13.92 13.50
C MET A 795 10.74 -15.28 14.05
N TYR A 796 10.71 -16.27 13.17
CA TYR A 796 11.40 -17.53 13.37
C TYR A 796 12.78 -17.52 12.72
N TRP A 797 13.61 -18.51 13.03
CA TRP A 797 14.99 -18.61 12.62
C TRP A 797 15.35 -20.03 12.19
N ILE A 798 16.09 -20.13 11.09
CA ILE A 798 16.80 -21.34 10.67
C ILE A 798 18.30 -21.10 10.88
N PRO A 799 18.92 -21.77 11.86
CA PRO A 799 20.35 -21.65 12.14
C PRO A 799 21.21 -22.15 10.98
N LYS A 800 22.35 -21.48 10.76
CA LYS A 800 23.34 -21.92 9.76
C LYS A 800 23.77 -23.38 9.93
N THR A 801 23.86 -23.87 11.17
CA THR A 801 24.24 -25.26 11.50
C THR A 801 23.20 -26.30 11.10
N GLN A 802 21.93 -25.90 11.00
CA GLN A 802 20.81 -26.77 10.64
C GLN A 802 20.26 -26.45 9.24
N LEU A 803 20.89 -25.54 8.50
CA LEU A 803 20.38 -25.01 7.24
C LEU A 803 19.97 -26.12 6.27
N LYS A 804 20.79 -27.18 6.14
CA LYS A 804 20.52 -28.31 5.22
C LYS A 804 19.27 -29.12 5.55
N ASP A 805 18.82 -29.11 6.80
CA ASP A 805 17.63 -29.86 7.24
C ASP A 805 16.35 -29.12 6.86
N TYR A 806 16.40 -27.78 6.86
CA TYR A 806 15.23 -26.91 6.67
C TYR A 806 15.18 -26.23 5.29
N TYR A 807 16.32 -26.11 4.61
CA TYR A 807 16.46 -25.29 3.43
C TYR A 807 17.33 -26.00 2.38
N ASP A 808 16.85 -26.01 1.15
CA ASP A 808 17.55 -26.43 -0.05
C ASP A 808 18.08 -25.19 -0.78
N GLU A 809 19.35 -25.19 -1.16
CA GLU A 809 19.98 -23.99 -1.74
C GLU A 809 19.37 -23.59 -3.10
N GLU A 810 18.80 -24.54 -3.85
CA GLU A 810 18.16 -24.30 -5.15
C GLU A 810 16.66 -24.04 -5.02
N THR A 811 15.97 -24.83 -4.18
CA THR A 811 14.50 -24.88 -4.13
C THR A 811 13.88 -24.22 -2.91
N GLY A 812 14.69 -23.84 -1.91
CA GLY A 812 14.26 -23.08 -0.74
C GLY A 812 13.79 -23.95 0.42
N PHE A 813 12.81 -23.47 1.18
CA PHE A 813 12.35 -24.16 2.38
C PHE A 813 11.77 -25.56 2.12
N LYS A 814 12.13 -26.52 2.98
CA LYS A 814 11.71 -27.92 2.94
C LYS A 814 10.50 -28.13 3.84
N ALA A 815 9.35 -28.46 3.25
CA ALA A 815 8.15 -28.84 4.01
C ALA A 815 7.65 -30.23 3.61
N GLU A 816 7.06 -30.96 4.57
CA GLU A 816 6.59 -32.32 4.37
C GLU A 816 5.20 -32.41 3.71
N ASN A 817 4.39 -31.36 3.77
CA ASN A 817 3.01 -31.32 3.26
C ASN A 817 2.73 -30.07 2.42
N LEU A 818 1.68 -30.15 1.58
CA LEU A 818 1.21 -29.08 0.69
C LEU A 818 0.81 -27.81 1.46
N GLU A 819 0.14 -27.99 2.60
CA GLU A 819 -0.48 -26.91 3.38
C GLU A 819 0.53 -25.97 4.04
N ALA A 820 1.80 -26.39 4.15
CA ALA A 820 2.89 -25.61 4.73
C ALA A 820 3.48 -24.58 3.77
N TYR A 821 3.31 -24.77 2.46
CA TYR A 821 3.76 -23.81 1.44
C TYR A 821 2.73 -22.69 1.27
N LEU A 822 3.23 -21.49 0.98
CA LEU A 822 2.39 -20.40 0.48
C LEU A 822 2.15 -20.59 -1.02
N TYR A 823 0.96 -20.19 -1.48
CA TYR A 823 0.56 -20.36 -2.88
C TYR A 823 1.30 -19.37 -3.78
#